data_AF-A0A226E129-F1
#
_entry.id   AF-A0A226E129-F1
#
_cell.length_a   1.000
_cell.length_b   1.000
_cell.length_c   1.000
_cell.angle_alpha   90.00
_cell.angle_beta   90.00
_cell.angle_gamma   90.00
#
_symmetry.space_group_name_H-M   'P 1'
#
loop_
_entity.id
_entity.type
_entity.pdbx_description
1 polymer ?
#
loop_
_entity_poly.entity_id
_entity_poly.type
_entity_poly.pdbx_seq_one_letter_code
_entity_poly.pdbx_strand_id
1 'polypeptide(L)'
;MEQNKAYTWSKIFQILKVPEEYIAASRGIMFPEKIIHVEPINFTEKDTRNNDIGPGDTLESDLLDVGESTIKSSQLIGYLPLCIISSPDQRRRQLSFQPKSFPFIWSIFLSIIQLVVFALWYRFFASQIFTILKIKRATEKFALGMSGLLTTYMIFGRRAYGLIFYKQPLKFWSEFVSSLKKIEGPAGTESIFKSSIFIRIKLSISRTVTVNCMATSIFALYFVSTFAFSHAAELEKPGGHLLFFVHMIVSTMWNVYQCLHFFMTAWTTFPLKIVQGLLETLKGELDQELSETKLKKSPQLRQTWIQDYRKISEILKLYTRHFEKSLISEIAYNSVQILCQCFSGFSWILSGMISPTISRSIPVMLGLRTLYQLSNEAENVSVLHGEIYERLCRIEVDLDNEEMRLMVKSLLREMTLDHLAVEPANEYCREFDHTCSPCTSICKEGSNNFSKDTCESGCQDYLHDERYIRIQNNSGGEDIASLYRSLQRDIFVLKVLVGVCLVVIALILAAFIASVTYFWRSVHPNGGSTSSKSGSGSGDAQKNKPENKNDEKKKAMELPVIYDNKYGICHSPGSPRRRGGAVEQNVDTGSQRQSPSKVSETETMNSVNSAKSNGARTMSTLVNSSGTTTPNGINNNRFRREPSESTIPEYIACGSDNASLSPAHGQGIYTHHV
;
A
#
# COMPACT_ATOMS: atom_id res chain seq x y z
N MET A 1 16.26 -10.10 -18.20
CA MET A 1 15.25 -9.74 -17.18
C MET A 1 14.96 -8.23 -17.12
N GLU A 2 15.96 -7.34 -17.19
CA GLU A 2 15.74 -5.88 -17.32
C GLU A 2 14.95 -5.48 -18.58
N GLN A 3 15.14 -6.19 -19.70
CA GLN A 3 14.33 -5.99 -20.91
C GLN A 3 12.84 -6.32 -20.71
N ASN A 4 12.49 -7.27 -19.84
CA ASN A 4 11.08 -7.60 -19.55
C ASN A 4 10.43 -6.52 -18.66
N LYS A 5 11.18 -5.93 -17.72
CA LYS A 5 10.69 -4.76 -16.96
C LYS A 5 10.48 -3.57 -17.89
N ALA A 6 11.42 -3.30 -18.81
CA ALA A 6 11.27 -2.24 -19.81
C ALA A 6 10.09 -2.48 -20.76
N TYR A 7 9.84 -3.73 -21.15
CA TYR A 7 8.74 -4.12 -22.04
C TYR A 7 7.36 -3.95 -21.38
N THR A 8 7.21 -4.35 -20.11
CA THR A 8 5.95 -4.18 -19.36
C THR A 8 5.62 -2.71 -19.13
N TRP A 9 6.62 -1.89 -18.78
CA TRP A 9 6.42 -0.43 -18.67
C TRP A 9 6.13 0.21 -20.04
N SER A 10 6.81 -0.23 -21.12
CA SER A 10 6.52 0.22 -22.49
C SER A 10 5.08 -0.08 -22.92
N LYS A 11 4.56 -1.28 -22.64
CA LYS A 11 3.16 -1.63 -22.89
C LYS A 11 2.17 -0.78 -22.08
N ILE A 12 2.48 -0.51 -20.81
CA ILE A 12 1.65 0.35 -19.95
C ILE A 12 1.64 1.80 -20.48
N PHE A 13 2.79 2.33 -20.93
CA PHE A 13 2.86 3.67 -21.50
C PHE A 13 2.25 3.79 -22.90
N GLN A 14 2.31 2.73 -23.72
CA GLN A 14 1.58 2.65 -25.00
C GLN A 14 0.06 2.62 -24.79
N ILE A 15 -0.43 1.90 -23.77
CA ILE A 15 -1.85 1.89 -23.39
C ILE A 15 -2.32 3.29 -22.94
N LEU A 16 -1.45 4.06 -22.29
CA LEU A 16 -1.76 5.40 -21.79
C LEU A 16 -1.60 6.52 -22.84
N LYS A 17 -1.18 6.22 -24.08
CA LYS A 17 -0.89 7.19 -25.16
C LYS A 17 -0.08 8.41 -24.69
N VAL A 18 0.88 8.20 -23.79
CA VAL A 18 1.75 9.29 -23.33
C VAL A 18 2.74 9.62 -24.46
N PRO A 19 2.85 10.89 -24.91
CA PRO A 19 3.77 11.27 -25.98
C PRO A 19 5.22 10.96 -25.58
N GLU A 20 6.01 10.39 -26.50
CA GLU A 20 7.41 10.00 -26.25
C GLU A 20 8.29 11.16 -25.75
N GLU A 21 7.91 12.40 -26.08
CA GLU A 21 8.56 13.63 -25.63
C GLU A 21 8.53 13.80 -24.09
N TYR A 22 7.49 13.32 -23.42
CA TYR A 22 7.41 13.30 -21.95
C TYR A 22 8.22 12.16 -21.32
N ILE A 23 8.40 11.06 -22.06
CA ILE A 23 9.24 9.93 -21.64
C ILE A 23 10.72 10.35 -21.69
N ALA A 24 11.14 11.11 -22.71
CA ALA A 24 12.47 11.70 -22.80
C ALA A 24 12.75 12.71 -21.67
N ALA A 25 11.77 13.52 -21.30
CA ALA A 25 11.91 14.46 -20.17
C ALA A 25 12.06 13.75 -18.82
N SER A 26 11.42 12.59 -18.62
CA SER A 26 11.55 11.81 -17.37
C SER A 26 12.89 11.06 -17.24
N ARG A 27 13.51 10.68 -18.37
CA ARG A 27 14.86 10.08 -18.40
C ARG A 27 15.98 11.13 -18.19
N GLY A 28 15.68 12.41 -18.41
CA GLY A 28 16.61 13.53 -18.26
C GLY A 28 16.71 14.14 -16.86
N ILE A 29 15.85 13.75 -15.91
CA ILE A 29 16.00 14.17 -14.50
C ILE A 29 16.99 13.22 -13.79
N MET A 30 18.22 13.17 -14.31
CA MET A 30 19.36 12.85 -13.46
C MET A 30 19.54 14.05 -12.54
N PHE A 31 19.25 13.86 -11.25
CA PHE A 31 19.90 14.69 -10.24
C PHE A 31 21.41 14.53 -10.46
N PRO A 32 22.20 15.61 -10.49
CA PRO A 32 23.63 15.50 -10.66
C PRO A 32 24.15 14.63 -9.52
N GLU A 33 24.59 13.43 -9.88
CA GLU A 33 25.41 12.54 -9.06
C GLU A 33 26.80 13.19 -8.97
N LYS A 34 26.84 14.38 -8.37
CA LYS A 34 28.09 14.91 -7.85
C LYS A 34 28.41 14.00 -6.67
N ILE A 35 29.29 13.06 -6.97
CA ILE A 35 30.13 12.30 -6.04
C ILE A 35 30.42 13.22 -4.85
N ILE A 36 29.63 13.07 -3.79
CA ILE A 36 30.09 13.43 -2.47
C ILE A 36 31.12 12.33 -2.21
N HIS A 37 32.39 12.68 -2.38
CA HIS A 37 33.46 11.96 -1.71
C HIS A 37 33.14 12.04 -0.22
N VAL A 38 32.37 11.07 0.27
CA VAL A 38 32.25 10.82 1.69
C VAL A 38 33.61 10.26 2.04
N GLU A 39 34.46 11.11 2.64
CA GLU A 39 35.67 10.61 3.29
C GLU A 39 35.28 9.42 4.15
N PRO A 40 36.03 8.30 4.08
CA PRO A 40 35.78 7.19 5.00
C PRO A 40 35.86 7.78 6.40
N ILE A 41 34.75 7.66 7.14
CA ILE A 41 34.75 7.94 8.57
C ILE A 41 35.73 6.94 9.16
N ASN A 42 36.97 7.39 9.41
CA ASN A 42 37.95 6.64 10.18
C ASN A 42 37.34 6.44 11.57
N PHE A 43 36.72 5.28 11.77
CA PHE A 43 36.47 4.74 13.09
C PHE A 43 37.85 4.58 13.74
N THR A 44 38.28 5.61 14.44
CA THR A 44 39.46 5.57 15.29
C THR A 44 39.16 4.55 16.38
N GLU A 45 39.77 3.39 16.21
CA GLU A 45 39.92 2.31 17.16
C GLU A 45 40.30 2.90 18.53
N LYS A 46 39.32 3.05 19.41
CA LYS A 46 39.52 3.59 20.76
C LYS A 46 39.07 2.55 21.78
N ASP A 47 40.09 2.03 22.46
CA ASP A 47 40.07 1.22 23.68
C ASP A 47 39.30 -0.11 23.64
N THR A 48 39.93 -1.12 23.05
CA THR A 48 39.70 -2.54 23.35
C THR A 48 40.19 -2.88 24.77
N ARG A 49 39.43 -2.49 25.80
CA ARG A 49 39.46 -3.24 27.07
C ARG A 49 38.61 -4.50 26.89
N ASN A 50 39.31 -5.62 26.68
CA ASN A 50 38.80 -6.98 26.69
C ASN A 50 38.17 -7.29 28.06
N ASN A 51 36.89 -7.00 28.21
CA ASN A 51 36.06 -7.61 29.24
C ASN A 51 35.13 -8.58 28.52
N ASP A 52 35.14 -9.83 28.99
CA ASP A 52 34.26 -10.93 28.56
C ASP A 52 32.79 -10.52 28.70
N ILE A 53 32.25 -9.87 27.66
CA ILE A 53 30.84 -9.58 27.55
C ILE A 53 30.26 -10.64 26.63
N GLY A 54 29.23 -11.32 27.13
CA GLY A 54 28.48 -12.30 26.35
C GLY A 54 28.03 -11.68 25.01
N PRO A 55 28.33 -12.33 23.88
CA PRO A 55 28.06 -11.81 22.52
C PRO A 55 26.57 -11.55 22.24
N GLY A 56 25.66 -12.13 23.04
CA GLY A 56 24.23 -12.10 22.77
C GLY A 56 23.50 -10.83 23.19
N ASP A 57 24.20 -9.80 23.69
CA ASP A 57 23.59 -8.57 24.23
C ASP A 57 23.72 -7.35 23.29
N THR A 58 24.46 -7.48 22.18
CA THR A 58 24.67 -6.41 21.20
C THR A 58 23.62 -6.40 20.09
N LEU A 59 23.02 -7.55 19.74
CA LEU A 59 22.09 -7.69 18.62
C LEU A 59 20.89 -6.73 18.70
N GLU A 60 20.24 -6.64 19.86
CA GLU A 60 19.08 -5.73 20.01
C GLU A 60 19.52 -4.27 19.86
N SER A 61 20.69 -3.91 20.38
CA SER A 61 21.23 -2.55 20.23
C SER A 61 21.54 -2.23 18.76
N ASP A 62 22.17 -3.15 18.04
CA ASP A 62 22.48 -2.99 16.61
C ASP A 62 21.19 -2.87 15.80
N LEU A 63 20.18 -3.70 16.08
CA LEU A 63 18.88 -3.64 15.44
C LEU A 63 18.14 -2.33 15.73
N LEU A 64 18.20 -1.84 16.97
CA LEU A 64 17.67 -0.53 17.36
C LEU A 64 18.40 0.60 16.63
N ASP A 65 19.70 0.48 16.37
CA ASP A 65 20.49 1.47 15.64
C ASP A 65 20.21 1.44 14.13
N VAL A 66 19.82 0.29 13.56
CA VAL A 66 19.33 0.20 12.17
C VAL A 66 17.91 0.77 12.06
N GLY A 67 17.06 0.51 13.05
CA GLY A 67 15.65 0.94 13.10
C GLY A 67 15.40 2.31 13.74
N GLU A 68 16.44 3.00 14.19
CA GLU A 68 16.34 4.16 15.08
C GLU A 68 15.42 5.26 14.51
N SER A 69 15.61 5.61 13.23
CA SER A 69 14.81 6.64 12.55
C SER A 69 13.32 6.27 12.50
N THR A 70 13.00 4.99 12.28
CA THR A 70 11.61 4.51 12.23
C THR A 70 10.98 4.48 13.61
N ILE A 71 11.72 4.01 14.62
CA ILE A 71 11.25 3.95 16.01
C ILE A 71 10.99 5.36 16.53
N LYS A 72 11.96 6.28 16.38
CA LYS A 72 11.83 7.67 16.84
C LYS A 72 10.71 8.41 16.13
N SER A 73 10.55 8.23 14.81
CA SER A 73 9.45 8.87 14.09
C SER A 73 8.07 8.31 14.50
N SER A 74 7.98 7.00 14.76
CA SER A 74 6.75 6.37 15.26
C SER A 74 6.40 6.80 16.69
N GLN A 75 7.42 6.97 17.55
CA GLN A 75 7.28 7.54 18.90
C GLN A 75 6.84 9.01 18.84
N LEU A 76 7.45 9.82 17.98
CA LEU A 76 7.12 11.24 17.78
C LEU A 76 5.66 11.45 17.36
N ILE A 77 5.08 10.50 16.64
CA ILE A 77 3.68 10.57 16.18
C ILE A 77 2.72 9.92 17.18
N GLY A 78 3.27 9.28 18.22
CA GLY A 78 2.51 8.64 19.29
C GLY A 78 1.94 7.27 18.93
N TYR A 79 2.42 6.64 17.86
CA TYR A 79 1.94 5.30 17.48
C TYR A 79 2.66 4.16 18.20
N LEU A 80 3.89 4.42 18.66
CA LEU A 80 4.70 3.45 19.39
C LEU A 80 4.96 3.97 20.82
N PRO A 81 4.16 3.58 21.83
CA PRO A 81 4.34 4.02 23.21
C PRO A 81 5.42 3.21 23.95
N LEU A 82 6.45 2.75 23.25
CA LEU A 82 7.59 2.03 23.81
C LEU A 82 8.77 2.99 23.89
N CYS A 83 9.60 2.85 24.93
CA CYS A 83 10.83 3.61 25.09
C CYS A 83 12.05 2.71 24.90
N ILE A 84 13.13 3.30 24.43
CA ILE A 84 14.44 2.66 24.41
C ILE A 84 15.05 2.90 25.80
N ILE A 85 15.23 1.84 26.58
CA ILE A 85 15.99 1.92 27.84
C ILE A 85 17.43 1.55 27.52
N SER A 86 18.34 2.46 27.84
CA SER A 86 19.76 2.14 27.94
C SER A 86 20.03 1.62 29.35
N SER A 87 20.59 0.41 29.45
CA SER A 87 21.14 -0.11 30.71
C SER A 87 22.23 0.85 31.24
N PRO A 88 22.45 0.96 32.57
CA PRO A 88 23.53 1.78 33.14
C PRO A 88 24.92 1.46 32.57
N ASP A 89 25.15 0.24 32.10
CA ASP A 89 26.38 -0.14 31.39
C ASP A 89 26.51 0.47 29.99
N GLN A 90 25.54 1.29 29.55
CA GLN A 90 25.38 1.95 28.25
C GLN A 90 25.43 1.06 27.00
N ARG A 91 25.83 -0.20 27.12
CA ARG A 91 26.00 -1.14 26.00
C ARG A 91 24.73 -1.89 25.61
N ARG A 92 23.76 -2.04 26.52
CA ARG A 92 22.49 -2.72 26.23
C ARG A 92 21.38 -1.71 26.06
N ARG A 93 20.85 -1.63 24.85
CA ARG A 93 19.62 -0.91 24.54
C ARG A 93 18.52 -1.95 24.34
N GLN A 94 17.41 -1.78 25.05
CA GLN A 94 16.24 -2.64 24.92
C GLN A 94 14.99 -1.80 24.73
N LEU A 95 14.10 -2.27 23.85
CA LEU A 95 12.77 -1.69 23.71
C LEU A 95 11.89 -2.19 24.84
N SER A 96 11.32 -1.29 25.63
CA SER A 96 10.48 -1.66 26.76
C SER A 96 9.33 -0.67 26.95
N PHE A 97 8.36 -1.07 27.76
CA PHE A 97 7.27 -0.21 28.14
C PHE A 97 7.52 0.40 29.52
N GLN A 98 7.49 1.72 29.61
CA GLN A 98 7.44 2.43 30.88
C GLN A 98 6.25 3.41 30.86
N PRO A 99 5.30 3.32 31.80
CA PRO A 99 4.12 4.18 31.83
C PRO A 99 4.46 5.66 32.10
N LYS A 100 5.65 5.95 32.64
CA LYS A 100 6.15 7.33 32.83
C LYS A 100 7.10 7.78 31.72
N SER A 101 7.24 7.00 30.65
CA SER A 101 8.11 7.39 29.54
C SER A 101 7.49 8.51 28.71
N PHE A 102 8.36 9.30 28.08
CA PHE A 102 7.96 10.35 27.17
C PHE A 102 7.05 9.84 26.03
N PRO A 103 7.35 8.75 25.30
CA PRO A 103 6.50 8.27 24.20
C PRO A 103 5.07 7.91 24.64
N PHE A 104 4.89 7.35 25.83
CA PHE A 104 3.57 7.00 26.35
C PHE A 104 2.75 8.25 26.69
N ILE A 105 3.33 9.16 27.48
CA ILE A 105 2.68 10.43 27.86
C ILE A 105 2.37 11.26 26.62
N TRP A 106 3.31 11.30 25.67
CA TRP A 106 3.17 12.00 24.40
C TRP A 106 2.05 11.42 23.52
N SER A 107 1.92 10.09 23.46
CA SER A 107 0.82 9.42 22.75
C SER A 107 -0.55 9.76 23.33
N ILE A 108 -0.69 9.80 24.67
CA ILE A 108 -1.92 10.25 25.34
C ILE A 108 -2.23 11.71 25.00
N PHE A 109 -1.23 12.59 25.13
CA PHE A 109 -1.36 14.01 24.81
C PHE A 109 -1.80 14.25 23.37
N LEU A 110 -1.15 13.59 22.40
CA LEU A 110 -1.52 13.66 20.98
C LEU A 110 -2.92 13.12 20.71
N SER A 111 -3.35 12.08 21.44
CA SER A 111 -4.71 11.54 21.33
C SER A 111 -5.76 12.53 21.82
N ILE A 112 -5.50 13.21 22.94
CA ILE A 112 -6.38 14.26 23.48
C ILE A 112 -6.46 15.44 22.50
N ILE A 113 -5.31 15.95 22.04
CA ILE A 113 -5.27 17.04 21.06
C ILE A 113 -6.04 16.65 19.80
N GLN A 114 -5.86 15.43 19.31
CA GLN A 114 -6.55 14.98 18.11
C GLN A 114 -8.07 14.93 18.30
N LEU A 115 -8.56 14.48 19.46
CA LEU A 115 -9.99 14.51 19.78
C LEU A 115 -10.52 15.95 19.82
N VAL A 116 -9.77 16.89 20.40
CA VAL A 116 -10.13 18.31 20.40
C VAL A 116 -10.14 18.86 18.98
N VAL A 117 -9.09 18.63 18.18
CA VAL A 117 -9.01 19.07 16.78
C VAL A 117 -10.16 18.48 15.97
N PHE A 118 -10.50 17.20 16.16
CA PHE A 118 -11.64 16.57 15.51
C PHE A 118 -12.96 17.22 15.92
N ALA A 119 -13.19 17.47 17.20
CA ALA A 119 -14.41 18.12 17.69
C ALA A 119 -14.55 19.55 17.15
N LEU A 120 -13.45 20.33 17.14
CA LEU A 120 -13.43 21.68 16.58
C LEU A 120 -13.61 21.64 15.06
N TRP A 121 -12.92 20.74 14.35
CA TRP A 121 -13.08 20.55 12.91
C TRP A 121 -14.52 20.15 12.56
N TYR A 122 -15.12 19.22 13.29
CA TYR A 122 -16.51 18.82 13.06
C TYR A 122 -17.47 20.00 13.30
N ARG A 123 -17.32 20.71 14.43
CA ARG A 123 -18.20 21.83 14.79
C ARG A 123 -18.11 22.99 13.80
N PHE A 124 -16.89 23.45 13.51
CA PHE A 124 -16.67 24.63 12.66
C PHE A 124 -16.73 24.30 11.19
N PHE A 125 -16.10 23.20 10.79
CA PHE A 125 -15.85 22.90 9.39
C PHE A 125 -16.98 22.06 8.78
N ALA A 126 -17.51 21.01 9.42
CA ALA A 126 -18.52 20.18 8.77
C ALA A 126 -19.80 20.96 8.40
N SER A 127 -20.22 21.91 9.25
CA SER A 127 -21.39 22.75 8.98
C SER A 127 -21.11 23.85 7.95
N GLN A 128 -19.97 24.52 8.05
CA GLN A 128 -19.65 25.65 7.18
C GLN A 128 -19.06 25.24 5.83
N ILE A 129 -18.27 24.17 5.74
CA ILE A 129 -17.61 23.79 4.49
C ILE A 129 -18.62 23.47 3.40
N PHE A 130 -19.74 22.80 3.73
CA PHE A 130 -20.76 22.49 2.76
C PHE A 130 -21.46 23.75 2.24
N THR A 131 -21.54 24.77 3.09
CA THR A 131 -22.12 26.08 2.74
C THR A 131 -21.14 26.92 1.92
N ILE A 132 -19.89 27.03 2.37
CA ILE A 132 -18.81 27.81 1.74
C ILE A 132 -18.47 27.24 0.37
N LEU A 133 -18.25 25.93 0.28
CA LEU A 133 -17.92 25.24 -0.98
C LEU A 133 -19.16 24.99 -1.85
N LYS A 134 -20.35 25.44 -1.41
CA LYS A 134 -21.63 25.28 -2.12
C LYS A 134 -21.89 23.83 -2.55
N ILE A 135 -21.53 22.87 -1.70
CA ILE A 135 -21.61 21.43 -2.00
C ILE A 135 -23.07 21.00 -1.92
N LYS A 136 -23.72 20.89 -3.09
CA LYS A 136 -25.13 20.48 -3.21
C LYS A 136 -25.29 18.96 -3.26
N ARG A 137 -24.32 18.23 -3.82
CA ARG A 137 -24.45 16.79 -4.07
C ARG A 137 -24.25 15.98 -2.79
N ALA A 138 -25.21 15.10 -2.48
CA ALA A 138 -25.15 14.22 -1.31
C ALA A 138 -23.94 13.28 -1.34
N THR A 139 -23.54 12.82 -2.53
CA THR A 139 -22.36 11.96 -2.73
C THR A 139 -21.06 12.62 -2.31
N GLU A 140 -20.92 13.93 -2.52
CA GLU A 140 -19.73 14.69 -2.13
C GLU A 140 -19.68 14.93 -0.62
N LYS A 141 -20.84 15.23 -0.01
CA LYS A 141 -20.96 15.28 1.45
C LYS A 141 -20.58 13.94 2.08
N PHE A 142 -21.05 12.85 1.49
CA PHE A 142 -20.72 11.50 1.92
C PHE A 142 -19.22 11.19 1.76
N ALA A 143 -18.62 11.47 0.61
CA ALA A 143 -17.19 11.22 0.37
C ALA A 143 -16.29 12.01 1.34
N LEU A 144 -16.60 13.29 1.57
CA LEU A 144 -15.88 14.13 2.52
C LEU A 144 -16.06 13.64 3.96
N GLY A 145 -17.28 13.29 4.35
CA GLY A 145 -17.61 12.74 5.66
C GLY A 145 -16.90 11.41 5.92
N MET A 146 -16.96 10.49 4.95
CA MET A 146 -16.32 9.18 5.03
C MET A 146 -14.79 9.29 5.11
N SER A 147 -14.19 10.14 4.29
CA SER A 147 -12.74 10.40 4.36
C SER A 147 -12.32 10.95 5.72
N GLY A 148 -13.11 11.85 6.28
CA GLY A 148 -12.85 12.39 7.61
C GLY A 148 -12.98 11.33 8.71
N LEU A 149 -14.06 10.54 8.69
CA LEU A 149 -14.29 9.44 9.62
C LEU A 149 -13.18 8.39 9.56
N LEU A 150 -12.77 7.98 8.35
CA LEU A 150 -11.67 7.03 8.15
C LEU A 150 -10.36 7.56 8.70
N THR A 151 -10.04 8.83 8.43
CA THR A 151 -8.84 9.49 8.96
C THR A 151 -8.85 9.49 10.49
N THR A 152 -9.97 9.87 11.10
CA THR A 152 -10.12 9.87 12.57
C THR A 152 -9.98 8.46 13.13
N TYR A 153 -10.71 7.50 12.56
CA TYR A 153 -10.68 6.11 12.97
C TYR A 153 -9.27 5.53 12.91
N MET A 154 -8.55 5.72 11.81
CA MET A 154 -7.21 5.15 11.66
C MET A 154 -6.20 5.76 12.63
N ILE A 155 -6.18 7.09 12.75
CA ILE A 155 -5.15 7.75 13.58
C ILE A 155 -5.47 7.56 15.07
N PHE A 156 -6.72 7.83 15.49
CA PHE A 156 -7.12 7.67 16.89
C PHE A 156 -7.14 6.19 17.28
N GLY A 157 -7.76 5.34 16.45
CA GLY A 157 -7.86 3.91 16.68
C GLY A 157 -6.48 3.27 16.81
N ARG A 158 -5.48 3.68 16.00
CA ARG A 158 -4.11 3.15 16.13
C ARG A 158 -3.39 3.64 17.38
N ARG A 159 -3.53 4.91 17.76
CA ARG A 159 -2.94 5.41 19.02
C ARG A 159 -3.56 4.72 20.22
N ALA A 160 -4.89 4.64 20.26
CA ALA A 160 -5.63 3.91 21.29
C ALA A 160 -5.22 2.43 21.31
N TYR A 161 -5.11 1.78 20.14
CA TYR A 161 -4.64 0.41 20.04
C TYR A 161 -3.22 0.24 20.58
N GLY A 162 -2.29 1.12 20.21
CA GLY A 162 -0.91 1.10 20.72
C GLY A 162 -0.86 1.29 22.24
N LEU A 163 -1.69 2.18 22.80
CA LEU A 163 -1.78 2.42 24.24
C LEU A 163 -2.40 1.25 25.00
N ILE A 164 -3.49 0.66 24.49
CA ILE A 164 -4.23 -0.42 25.16
C ILE A 164 -3.50 -1.77 24.98
N PHE A 165 -3.02 -2.04 23.78
CA PHE A 165 -2.39 -3.30 23.38
C PHE A 165 -0.87 -3.20 23.26
N TYR A 166 -0.21 -2.32 24.01
CA TYR A 166 1.25 -2.13 24.00
C TYR A 166 2.04 -3.43 24.21
N LYS A 167 1.45 -4.41 24.91
CA LYS A 167 2.01 -5.74 25.12
C LYS A 167 2.21 -6.52 23.83
N GLN A 168 1.37 -6.31 22.81
CA GLN A 168 1.47 -7.03 21.55
C GLN A 168 2.66 -6.58 20.69
N PRO A 169 2.90 -5.28 20.42
CA PRO A 169 4.14 -4.83 19.77
C PRO A 169 5.40 -5.22 20.55
N LEU A 170 5.35 -5.17 21.88
CA LEU A 170 6.48 -5.58 22.72
C LEU A 170 6.74 -7.09 22.62
N LYS A 171 5.69 -7.91 22.65
CA LYS A 171 5.78 -9.36 22.44
C LYS A 171 6.36 -9.68 21.07
N PHE A 172 5.81 -9.08 20.02
CA PHE A 172 6.35 -9.21 18.66
C PHE A 172 7.83 -8.85 18.62
N TRP A 173 8.22 -7.69 19.17
CA TRP A 173 9.61 -7.24 19.19
C TRP A 173 10.53 -8.24 19.89
N SER A 174 10.12 -8.74 21.06
CA SER A 174 10.90 -9.73 21.81
C SER A 174 11.05 -11.05 21.06
N GLU A 175 9.98 -11.54 20.41
CA GLU A 175 10.00 -12.76 19.61
C GLU A 175 10.85 -12.57 18.34
N PHE A 176 10.78 -11.39 17.73
CA PHE A 176 11.55 -11.01 16.55
C PHE A 176 13.06 -10.96 16.86
N VAL A 177 13.46 -10.23 17.91
CA VAL A 177 14.86 -10.18 18.39
C VAL A 177 15.34 -11.57 18.79
N SER A 178 14.54 -12.33 19.52
CA SER A 178 14.90 -13.69 19.91
C SER A 178 15.10 -14.62 18.71
N SER A 179 14.33 -14.43 17.63
CA SER A 179 14.46 -15.24 16.41
C SER A 179 15.69 -14.83 15.61
N LEU A 180 15.99 -13.53 15.52
CA LEU A 180 17.22 -13.03 14.92
C LEU A 180 18.47 -13.53 15.66
N LYS A 181 18.42 -13.61 17.00
CA LYS A 181 19.52 -14.12 17.82
C LYS A 181 19.85 -15.59 17.55
N LYS A 182 18.89 -16.37 17.02
CA LYS A 182 19.17 -17.75 16.59
C LYS A 182 19.96 -17.80 15.29
N ILE A 183 19.88 -16.77 14.44
CA ILE A 183 20.58 -16.67 13.16
C ILE A 183 22.00 -16.17 13.38
N GLU A 184 22.20 -15.24 14.32
CA GLU A 184 23.53 -14.80 14.70
C GLU A 184 24.36 -16.01 15.19
N GLY A 185 25.47 -16.28 14.51
CA GLY A 185 26.32 -17.45 14.73
C GLY A 185 26.90 -17.51 16.15
N PRO A 186 27.66 -18.57 16.47
CA PRO A 186 28.32 -18.69 17.76
C PRO A 186 29.20 -17.47 18.06
N ALA A 187 29.29 -17.15 19.35
CA ALA A 187 30.11 -16.11 19.96
C ALA A 187 31.40 -15.78 19.19
N GLY A 188 31.45 -14.64 18.49
CA GLY A 188 32.69 -14.10 17.89
C GLY A 188 32.65 -13.85 16.38
N THR A 189 31.61 -14.26 15.66
CA THR A 189 31.39 -13.78 14.29
C THR A 189 31.00 -12.31 14.28
N GLU A 190 31.51 -11.55 13.32
CA GLU A 190 31.16 -10.13 13.15
C GLU A 190 29.63 -10.00 13.01
N SER A 191 29.03 -9.08 13.78
CA SER A 191 27.58 -8.84 13.77
C SER A 191 27.07 -8.70 12.34
N ILE A 192 26.06 -9.51 11.99
CA ILE A 192 25.43 -9.53 10.66
C ILE A 192 25.00 -8.10 10.25
N PHE A 193 24.64 -7.27 11.23
CA PHE A 193 24.21 -5.88 11.04
C PHE A 193 25.33 -4.89 10.68
N LYS A 194 26.60 -5.28 10.81
CA LYS A 194 27.74 -4.47 10.33
C LYS A 194 28.01 -4.64 8.84
N SER A 195 27.42 -5.64 8.21
CA SER A 195 27.59 -5.85 6.77
C SER A 195 27.06 -4.67 5.94
N SER A 196 27.64 -4.50 4.75
CA SER A 196 27.27 -3.42 3.82
C SER A 196 25.79 -3.43 3.41
N ILE A 197 25.15 -4.61 3.46
CA ILE A 197 23.71 -4.81 3.21
C ILE A 197 22.88 -4.06 4.25
N PHE A 198 23.19 -4.22 5.55
CA PHE A 198 22.43 -3.56 6.60
C PHE A 198 22.70 -2.06 6.72
N ILE A 199 23.89 -1.60 6.32
CA ILE A 199 24.17 -0.16 6.14
C ILE A 199 23.26 0.41 5.05
N ARG A 200 23.10 -0.29 3.92
CA ARG A 200 22.18 0.10 2.84
C ARG A 200 20.72 0.11 3.31
N ILE A 201 20.30 -0.88 4.10
CA ILE A 201 18.95 -0.93 4.68
C ILE A 201 18.72 0.25 5.64
N LYS A 202 19.67 0.55 6.53
CA LYS A 202 19.63 1.71 7.44
C LYS A 202 19.47 3.02 6.66
N LEU A 203 20.27 3.21 5.61
CA LEU A 203 20.17 4.39 4.73
C LEU A 203 18.82 4.45 4.00
N SER A 204 18.32 3.32 3.48
CA SER A 204 17.01 3.22 2.83
C SER A 204 15.86 3.61 3.77
N ILE A 205 15.89 3.12 5.01
CA ILE A 205 14.94 3.47 6.06
C ILE A 205 14.99 4.96 6.37
N SER A 206 16.20 5.48 6.64
CA SER A 206 16.40 6.90 6.96
C SER A 206 15.94 7.83 5.84
N ARG A 207 16.25 7.49 4.58
CA ARG A 207 15.79 8.21 3.40
C ARG A 207 14.26 8.20 3.31
N THR A 208 13.63 7.07 3.56
CA THR A 208 12.16 6.95 3.53
C THR A 208 11.50 7.87 4.54
N VAL A 209 11.97 7.84 5.79
CA VAL A 209 11.49 8.73 6.88
C VAL A 209 11.72 10.20 6.53
N THR A 210 12.92 10.54 6.03
CA THR A 210 13.27 11.92 5.66
C THR A 210 12.39 12.46 4.54
N VAL A 211 12.17 11.68 3.48
CA VAL A 211 11.27 12.08 2.37
C VAL A 211 9.83 12.24 2.87
N ASN A 212 9.36 11.39 3.78
CA ASN A 212 8.02 11.53 4.37
C ASN A 212 7.89 12.79 5.25
N CYS A 213 8.92 13.11 6.03
CA CYS A 213 8.99 14.38 6.77
C CYS A 213 8.95 15.58 5.82
N MET A 214 9.80 15.59 4.78
CA MET A 214 9.85 16.68 3.80
C MET A 214 8.51 16.87 3.08
N ALA A 215 7.90 15.79 2.61
CA ALA A 215 6.60 15.83 1.94
C ALA A 215 5.50 16.37 2.87
N THR A 216 5.48 15.94 4.14
CA THR A 216 4.52 16.42 5.14
C THR A 216 4.73 17.90 5.45
N SER A 217 5.97 18.35 5.60
CA SER A 217 6.29 19.76 5.84
C SER A 217 5.93 20.67 4.66
N ILE A 218 6.27 20.26 3.43
CA ILE A 218 5.89 20.99 2.22
C ILE A 218 4.37 21.10 2.12
N PHE A 219 3.65 20.01 2.42
CA PHE A 219 2.20 20.03 2.43
C PHE A 219 1.61 20.97 3.48
N ALA A 220 2.14 20.94 4.70
CA ALA A 220 1.72 21.84 5.77
C ALA A 220 1.92 23.30 5.37
N LEU A 221 3.09 23.64 4.81
CA LEU A 221 3.40 25.00 4.34
C LEU A 221 2.50 25.44 3.18
N TYR A 222 2.25 24.56 2.22
CA TYR A 222 1.32 24.80 1.12
C TYR A 222 -0.08 25.10 1.64
N PHE A 223 -0.56 24.30 2.59
CA PHE A 223 -1.90 24.44 3.15
C PHE A 223 -2.04 25.73 3.95
N VAL A 224 -1.07 26.05 4.83
CA VAL A 224 -1.05 27.32 5.59
C VAL A 224 -1.05 28.51 4.65
N SER A 225 -0.21 28.50 3.62
CA SER A 225 -0.12 29.58 2.64
C SER A 225 -1.44 29.77 1.90
N THR A 226 -2.01 28.69 1.39
CA THR A 226 -3.28 28.70 0.67
C THR A 226 -4.43 29.20 1.55
N PHE A 227 -4.45 28.77 2.82
CA PHE A 227 -5.45 29.21 3.79
C PHE A 227 -5.32 30.71 4.09
N ALA A 228 -4.09 31.19 4.30
CA ALA A 228 -3.79 32.60 4.54
C ALA A 228 -4.18 33.50 3.37
N PHE A 229 -3.85 33.13 2.14
CA PHE A 229 -4.26 33.87 0.96
C PHE A 229 -5.78 33.89 0.77
N SER A 230 -6.46 32.77 1.02
CA SER A 230 -7.92 32.67 0.81
C SER A 230 -8.73 33.52 1.79
N HIS A 231 -8.19 33.84 2.96
CA HIS A 231 -8.89 34.61 4.01
C HIS A 231 -8.21 35.95 4.30
N ALA A 232 -7.30 36.42 3.44
CA ALA A 232 -6.63 37.70 3.62
C ALA A 232 -7.65 38.85 3.78
N ALA A 233 -8.76 38.79 3.04
CA ALA A 233 -9.85 39.77 3.13
C ALA A 233 -10.65 39.70 4.46
N GLU A 234 -10.66 38.56 5.16
CA GLU A 234 -11.34 38.44 6.46
C GLU A 234 -10.52 39.05 7.61
N LEU A 235 -9.20 39.18 7.44
CA LEU A 235 -8.32 39.82 8.41
C LEU A 235 -8.63 41.32 8.60
N GLU A 236 -9.31 41.96 7.65
CA GLU A 236 -9.71 43.37 7.78
C GLU A 236 -10.85 43.60 8.78
N LYS A 237 -11.56 42.55 9.20
CA LYS A 237 -12.69 42.67 10.14
C LYS A 237 -12.20 42.70 11.60
N PRO A 238 -12.66 43.65 12.43
CA PRO A 238 -12.28 43.71 13.84
C PRO A 238 -12.72 42.44 14.58
N GLY A 239 -11.78 41.77 15.26
CA GLY A 239 -12.00 40.48 15.94
C GLY A 239 -11.80 39.23 15.06
N GLY A 240 -11.61 39.40 13.74
CA GLY A 240 -11.41 38.29 12.80
C GLY A 240 -10.10 37.51 13.01
N HIS A 241 -9.06 38.16 13.53
CA HIS A 241 -7.71 37.57 13.66
C HIS A 241 -7.66 36.31 14.53
N LEU A 242 -8.33 36.30 15.69
CA LEU A 242 -8.31 35.14 16.59
C LEU A 242 -9.05 33.95 15.98
N LEU A 243 -10.25 34.18 15.43
CA LEU A 243 -11.04 33.14 14.80
C LEU A 243 -10.33 32.57 13.56
N PHE A 244 -9.75 33.45 12.74
CA PHE A 244 -8.92 33.07 11.59
C PHE A 244 -7.74 32.19 12.02
N PHE A 245 -7.02 32.60 13.06
CA PHE A 245 -5.87 31.84 13.57
C PHE A 245 -6.28 30.45 14.08
N VAL A 246 -7.39 30.35 14.83
CA VAL A 246 -7.92 29.07 15.29
C VAL A 246 -8.32 28.18 14.10
N HIS A 247 -9.02 28.72 13.11
CA HIS A 247 -9.40 27.96 11.92
C HIS A 247 -8.20 27.49 11.11
N MET A 248 -7.18 28.34 10.97
CA MET A 248 -5.93 28.01 10.29
C MET A 248 -5.22 26.85 11.00
N ILE A 249 -5.07 26.92 12.33
CA ILE A 249 -4.44 25.86 13.13
C ILE A 249 -5.23 24.55 13.00
N VAL A 250 -6.53 24.56 13.26
CA VAL A 250 -7.37 23.35 13.23
C VAL A 250 -7.32 22.69 11.84
N SER A 251 -7.43 23.50 10.78
CA SER A 251 -7.38 23.00 9.40
C SER A 251 -6.00 22.47 9.02
N THR A 252 -4.93 23.16 9.41
CA THR A 252 -3.56 22.71 9.14
C THR A 252 -3.25 21.42 9.89
N MET A 253 -3.59 21.35 11.18
CA MET A 253 -3.40 20.14 12.00
C MET A 253 -4.16 18.95 11.43
N TRP A 254 -5.40 19.16 10.98
CA TRP A 254 -6.20 18.11 10.34
C TRP A 254 -5.53 17.52 9.10
N ASN A 255 -4.97 18.39 8.25
CA ASN A 255 -4.25 17.96 7.04
C ASN A 255 -2.92 17.29 7.39
N VAL A 256 -2.15 17.83 8.33
CA VAL A 256 -0.92 17.21 8.81
C VAL A 256 -1.19 15.82 9.38
N TYR A 257 -2.28 15.64 10.13
CA TYR A 257 -2.66 14.34 10.68
C TYR A 257 -2.88 13.28 9.59
N GLN A 258 -3.52 13.62 8.47
CA GLN A 258 -3.63 12.70 7.33
C GLN A 258 -2.26 12.23 6.82
N CYS A 259 -1.26 13.10 6.87
CA CYS A 259 0.11 12.77 6.47
C CYS A 259 0.91 11.99 7.53
N LEU A 260 0.58 12.13 8.81
CA LEU A 260 1.29 11.38 9.85
C LEU A 260 1.07 9.87 9.76
N HIS A 261 0.00 9.43 9.11
CA HIS A 261 -0.27 8.01 8.89
C HIS A 261 0.88 7.27 8.18
N PHE A 262 1.61 7.94 7.28
CA PHE A 262 2.67 7.33 6.47
C PHE A 262 3.88 6.83 7.27
N PHE A 263 4.08 7.35 8.48
CA PHE A 263 5.15 6.87 9.35
C PHE A 263 4.85 5.48 9.93
N MET A 264 3.58 5.07 10.00
CA MET A 264 3.26 3.68 10.34
C MET A 264 3.75 2.72 9.27
N THR A 265 3.63 3.09 8.00
CA THR A 265 4.13 2.26 6.90
C THR A 265 5.63 1.99 7.06
N ALA A 266 6.41 2.97 7.55
CA ALA A 266 7.82 2.77 7.85
C ALA A 266 8.04 1.74 8.97
N TRP A 267 7.23 1.78 10.04
CA TRP A 267 7.28 0.79 11.11
C TRP A 267 6.87 -0.61 10.65
N THR A 268 5.77 -0.72 9.89
CA THR A 268 5.28 -2.02 9.40
C THR A 268 6.21 -2.64 8.36
N THR A 269 6.96 -1.84 7.60
CA THR A 269 7.92 -2.35 6.59
C THR A 269 9.31 -2.60 7.16
N PHE A 270 9.63 -2.09 8.35
CA PHE A 270 10.95 -2.25 8.95
C PHE A 270 11.38 -3.72 9.13
N PRO A 271 10.59 -4.61 9.76
CA PRO A 271 10.97 -6.01 9.90
C PRO A 271 11.15 -6.71 8.55
N LEU A 272 10.34 -6.34 7.56
CA LEU A 272 10.41 -6.92 6.22
C LEU A 272 11.72 -6.56 5.50
N LYS A 273 12.21 -5.31 5.66
CA LYS A 273 13.53 -4.90 5.16
C LYS A 273 14.67 -5.65 5.84
N ILE A 274 14.54 -5.97 7.13
CA ILE A 274 15.54 -6.79 7.83
C ILE A 274 15.55 -8.21 7.27
N VAL A 275 14.37 -8.82 7.07
CA VAL A 275 14.24 -10.14 6.42
C VAL A 275 14.82 -10.13 5.02
N GLN A 276 14.54 -9.09 4.21
CA GLN A 276 15.14 -8.89 2.90
C GLN A 276 16.68 -8.90 3.00
N GLY A 277 17.25 -8.14 3.93
CA GLY A 277 18.70 -8.12 4.15
C GLY A 277 19.30 -9.48 4.50
N LEU A 278 18.63 -10.25 5.36
CA LEU A 278 19.07 -11.59 5.72
C LEU A 278 19.03 -12.56 4.53
N LEU A 279 17.97 -12.49 3.72
CA LEU A 279 17.87 -13.28 2.49
C LEU A 279 18.93 -12.86 1.46
N GLU A 280 19.27 -11.56 1.38
CA GLU A 280 20.33 -11.07 0.48
C GLU A 280 21.69 -11.61 0.91
N THR A 281 21.94 -11.65 2.23
CA THR A 281 23.15 -12.27 2.79
C THR A 281 23.20 -13.77 2.46
N LEU A 282 22.12 -14.52 2.73
CA LEU A 282 22.08 -15.96 2.40
C LEU A 282 22.26 -16.24 0.91
N LYS A 283 21.67 -15.41 0.04
CA LYS A 283 21.86 -15.52 -1.40
C LYS A 283 23.32 -15.27 -1.76
N GLY A 284 23.96 -14.26 -1.17
CA GLY A 284 25.38 -13.96 -1.39
C GLY A 284 26.30 -15.11 -0.97
N GLU A 285 26.02 -15.73 0.18
CA GLU A 285 26.72 -16.94 0.63
C GLU A 285 26.53 -18.09 -0.36
N LEU A 286 25.29 -18.32 -0.81
CA LEU A 286 24.96 -19.37 -1.77
C LEU A 286 25.66 -19.15 -3.13
N ASP A 287 25.68 -17.92 -3.63
CA ASP A 287 26.37 -17.54 -4.88
C ASP A 287 27.90 -17.71 -4.75
N GLN A 288 28.49 -17.33 -3.61
CA GLN A 288 29.91 -17.53 -3.34
C GLN A 288 30.26 -19.02 -3.30
N GLU A 289 29.46 -19.83 -2.62
CA GLU A 289 29.68 -21.26 -2.50
C GLU A 289 29.55 -22.02 -3.83
N LEU A 290 28.61 -21.60 -4.69
CA LEU A 290 28.44 -22.15 -6.03
C LEU A 290 29.70 -21.93 -6.89
N SER A 291 30.39 -20.80 -6.70
CA SER A 291 31.53 -20.41 -7.52
C SER A 291 32.86 -21.10 -7.15
N GLU A 292 33.05 -21.52 -5.89
CA GLU A 292 34.39 -21.87 -5.38
C GLU A 292 34.70 -23.38 -5.29
N THR A 293 33.85 -24.31 -5.76
CA THR A 293 33.95 -25.79 -5.52
C THR A 293 34.05 -26.21 -4.04
N LYS A 294 34.09 -25.25 -3.10
CA LYS A 294 34.18 -25.47 -1.64
C LYS A 294 32.91 -26.11 -1.09
N LEU A 295 31.76 -25.96 -1.76
CA LEU A 295 30.53 -26.62 -1.38
C LEU A 295 30.73 -28.15 -1.28
N LYS A 296 31.47 -28.78 -2.21
CA LYS A 296 31.73 -30.24 -2.11
C LYS A 296 32.47 -30.64 -0.82
N LYS A 297 33.22 -29.73 -0.17
CA LYS A 297 34.14 -30.05 0.92
C LYS A 297 33.57 -29.89 2.34
N SER A 298 32.52 -29.09 2.56
CA SER A 298 32.01 -28.85 3.93
C SER A 298 30.50 -29.12 4.07
N PRO A 299 30.10 -30.31 4.55
CA PRO A 299 28.68 -30.60 4.85
C PRO A 299 28.11 -29.73 5.98
N GLN A 300 28.96 -29.28 6.91
CA GLN A 300 28.53 -28.44 8.04
C GLN A 300 28.02 -27.07 7.59
N LEU A 301 28.71 -26.43 6.64
CA LEU A 301 28.34 -25.10 6.15
C LEU A 301 26.94 -25.09 5.51
N ARG A 302 26.65 -26.13 4.71
CA ARG A 302 25.32 -26.32 4.11
C ARG A 302 24.23 -26.52 5.15
N GLN A 303 24.50 -27.31 6.18
CA GLN A 303 23.54 -27.55 7.24
C GLN A 303 23.24 -26.25 8.01
N THR A 304 24.26 -25.44 8.28
CA THR A 304 24.11 -24.10 8.87
C THR A 304 23.26 -23.20 7.98
N TRP A 305 23.56 -23.13 6.68
CA TRP A 305 22.80 -22.32 5.72
C TRP A 305 21.31 -22.72 5.67
N ILE A 306 21.01 -24.03 5.60
CA ILE A 306 19.63 -24.56 5.61
C ILE A 306 18.92 -24.19 6.92
N GLN A 307 19.61 -24.29 8.05
CA GLN A 307 19.06 -23.89 9.35
C GLN A 307 18.79 -22.39 9.42
N ASP A 308 19.68 -21.56 8.88
CA ASP A 308 19.52 -20.11 8.86
C ASP A 308 18.36 -19.68 7.96
N TYR A 309 18.21 -20.31 6.81
CA TYR A 309 17.02 -20.11 5.96
C TYR A 309 15.73 -20.45 6.72
N ARG A 310 15.67 -21.60 7.41
CA ARG A 310 14.48 -21.99 8.21
C ARG A 310 14.15 -20.97 9.30
N LYS A 311 15.17 -20.46 9.99
CA LYS A 311 15.00 -19.41 11.00
C LYS A 311 14.47 -18.11 10.37
N ILE A 312 14.92 -17.74 9.18
CA ILE A 312 14.39 -16.57 8.45
C ILE A 312 12.91 -16.80 8.05
N SER A 313 12.57 -18.01 7.59
CA SER A 313 11.17 -18.38 7.32
C SER A 313 10.30 -18.26 8.58
N GLU A 314 10.80 -18.72 9.74
CA GLU A 314 10.11 -18.53 11.04
C GLU A 314 9.89 -17.04 11.37
N ILE A 315 10.89 -16.18 11.12
CA ILE A 315 10.76 -14.73 11.32
C ILE A 315 9.67 -14.15 10.41
N LEU A 316 9.59 -14.61 9.17
CA LEU A 316 8.61 -14.12 8.21
C LEU A 316 7.19 -14.62 8.53
N LYS A 317 7.04 -15.85 9.03
CA LYS A 317 5.80 -16.37 9.61
C LYS A 317 5.38 -15.57 10.85
N LEU A 318 6.33 -15.22 11.71
CA LEU A 318 6.10 -14.37 12.87
C LEU A 318 5.61 -12.97 12.43
N TYR A 319 6.27 -12.37 11.44
CA TYR A 319 5.85 -11.09 10.86
C TYR A 319 4.42 -11.16 10.34
N THR A 320 4.11 -12.16 9.51
CA THR A 320 2.78 -12.35 8.92
C THR A 320 1.71 -12.46 10.00
N ARG A 321 1.92 -13.31 11.01
CA ARG A 321 0.98 -13.50 12.13
C ARG A 321 0.67 -12.20 12.87
N HIS A 322 1.65 -11.31 13.02
CA HIS A 322 1.49 -10.06 13.76
C HIS A 322 0.96 -8.90 12.92
N PHE A 323 1.36 -8.80 11.65
CA PHE A 323 1.08 -7.64 10.80
C PHE A 323 -0.01 -7.87 9.75
N GLU A 324 -0.43 -9.11 9.46
CA GLU A 324 -1.44 -9.42 8.43
C GLU A 324 -2.70 -8.55 8.55
N LYS A 325 -3.34 -8.53 9.72
CA LYS A 325 -4.55 -7.72 9.95
C LYS A 325 -4.28 -6.22 9.81
N SER A 326 -3.11 -5.77 10.25
CA SER A 326 -2.71 -4.36 10.15
C SER A 326 -2.43 -3.96 8.71
N LEU A 327 -1.84 -4.86 7.90
CA LEU A 327 -1.57 -4.66 6.47
C LEU A 327 -2.86 -4.61 5.67
N ILE A 328 -3.78 -5.55 5.89
CA ILE A 328 -5.11 -5.55 5.24
C ILE A 328 -5.84 -4.24 5.58
N SER A 329 -5.86 -3.84 6.84
CA SER A 329 -6.47 -2.58 7.27
C SER A 329 -5.79 -1.36 6.65
N GLU A 330 -4.47 -1.36 6.51
CA GLU A 330 -3.69 -0.28 5.89
C GLU A 330 -4.06 -0.14 4.41
N ILE A 331 -4.13 -1.25 3.69
CA ILE A 331 -4.41 -1.24 2.25
C ILE A 331 -5.87 -0.84 2.01
N ALA A 332 -6.80 -1.38 2.79
CA ALA A 332 -8.21 -1.00 2.72
C ALA A 332 -8.39 0.51 2.98
N TYR A 333 -7.78 1.04 4.05
CA TYR A 333 -7.83 2.46 4.36
C TYR A 333 -7.30 3.33 3.21
N ASN A 334 -6.07 3.06 2.75
CA ASN A 334 -5.46 3.87 1.70
C ASN A 334 -6.27 3.80 0.40
N SER A 335 -6.82 2.64 0.05
CA SER A 335 -7.67 2.47 -1.14
C SER A 335 -8.95 3.29 -1.07
N VAL A 336 -9.69 3.19 0.04
CA VAL A 336 -10.94 3.96 0.23
C VAL A 336 -10.64 5.46 0.32
N GLN A 337 -9.54 5.83 1.00
CA GLN A 337 -9.12 7.22 1.11
C GLN A 337 -8.77 7.81 -0.26
N ILE A 338 -7.99 7.10 -1.09
CA ILE A 338 -7.69 7.52 -2.47
C ILE A 338 -8.98 7.73 -3.25
N LEU A 339 -9.93 6.78 -3.18
CA LEU A 339 -11.21 6.89 -3.87
C LEU A 339 -12.01 8.12 -3.44
N CYS A 340 -12.18 8.34 -2.13
CA CYS A 340 -12.92 9.49 -1.59
C CYS A 340 -12.24 10.83 -1.96
N GLN A 341 -10.91 10.87 -1.92
CA GLN A 341 -10.13 12.07 -2.20
C GLN A 341 -10.12 12.41 -3.70
N CYS A 342 -9.96 11.41 -4.56
CA CYS A 342 -10.10 11.57 -6.01
C CYS A 342 -11.51 12.07 -6.34
N PHE A 343 -12.56 11.40 -5.85
CA PHE A 343 -13.94 11.81 -6.09
C PHE A 343 -14.20 13.28 -5.69
N SER A 344 -13.75 13.66 -4.50
CA SER A 344 -13.89 15.05 -4.00
C SER A 344 -13.10 16.03 -4.87
N GLY A 345 -11.85 15.69 -5.23
CA GLY A 345 -11.03 16.49 -6.13
C GLY A 345 -11.69 16.72 -7.48
N PHE A 346 -12.22 15.67 -8.12
CA PHE A 346 -12.91 15.80 -9.41
C PHE A 346 -14.17 16.66 -9.32
N SER A 347 -14.98 16.49 -8.26
CA SER A 347 -16.16 17.34 -8.05
C SER A 347 -15.78 18.82 -7.94
N TRP A 348 -14.66 19.11 -7.27
CA TRP A 348 -14.16 20.48 -7.08
C TRP A 348 -13.58 21.08 -8.34
N ILE A 349 -12.88 20.31 -9.18
CA ILE A 349 -12.42 20.80 -10.48
C ILE A 349 -13.61 21.17 -11.36
N LEU A 350 -14.64 20.31 -11.41
CA LEU A 350 -15.87 20.59 -12.17
C LEU A 350 -16.61 21.84 -11.66
N SER A 351 -16.38 22.23 -10.41
CA SER A 351 -16.92 23.43 -9.80
C SER A 351 -16.00 24.66 -9.92
N GLY A 352 -14.87 24.54 -10.62
CA GLY A 352 -13.88 25.61 -10.78
C GLY A 352 -12.99 25.87 -9.56
N MET A 353 -12.99 24.99 -8.56
CA MET A 353 -12.25 25.15 -7.30
C MET A 353 -10.87 24.46 -7.37
N ILE A 354 -9.89 25.15 -7.97
CA ILE A 354 -8.55 24.59 -8.20
C ILE A 354 -7.76 24.39 -6.89
N SER A 355 -7.76 25.37 -6.00
CA SER A 355 -6.97 25.32 -4.75
C SER A 355 -7.36 24.14 -3.83
N PRO A 356 -8.65 23.94 -3.50
CA PRO A 356 -9.08 22.78 -2.73
C PRO A 356 -8.73 21.45 -3.41
N THR A 357 -8.78 21.39 -4.75
CA THR A 357 -8.40 20.20 -5.51
C THR A 357 -6.94 19.83 -5.28
N ILE A 358 -6.02 20.80 -5.37
CA ILE A 358 -4.58 20.57 -5.15
C ILE A 358 -4.34 20.04 -3.73
N SER A 359 -5.08 20.54 -2.73
CA SER A 359 -4.94 20.03 -1.36
C SER A 359 -5.32 18.53 -1.22
N ARG A 360 -6.20 18.01 -2.09
CA ARG A 360 -6.60 16.59 -2.07
C ARG A 360 -5.69 15.68 -2.88
N SER A 361 -4.95 16.21 -3.86
CA SER A 361 -4.01 15.40 -4.64
C SER A 361 -2.85 14.89 -3.77
N ILE A 362 -2.47 15.62 -2.72
CA ILE A 362 -1.34 15.25 -1.85
C ILE A 362 -1.64 13.99 -1.02
N PRO A 363 -2.76 13.90 -0.26
CA PRO A 363 -3.16 12.65 0.38
C PRO A 363 -3.29 11.46 -0.59
N VAL A 364 -3.75 11.71 -1.83
CA VAL A 364 -3.82 10.66 -2.87
C VAL A 364 -2.43 10.17 -3.25
N MET A 365 -1.51 11.09 -3.56
CA MET A 365 -0.13 10.75 -3.92
C MET A 365 0.59 10.01 -2.81
N LEU A 366 0.40 10.44 -1.56
CA LEU A 366 1.00 9.77 -0.42
C LEU A 366 0.37 8.40 -0.14
N GLY A 367 -0.96 8.26 -0.30
CA GLY A 367 -1.64 6.97 -0.22
C GLY A 367 -1.15 5.98 -1.28
N LEU A 368 -1.01 6.43 -2.53
CA LEU A 368 -0.45 5.64 -3.63
C LEU A 368 1.00 5.23 -3.33
N ARG A 369 1.80 6.16 -2.79
CA ARG A 369 3.18 5.87 -2.39
C ARG A 369 3.25 4.82 -1.29
N THR A 370 2.36 4.84 -0.31
CA THR A 370 2.29 3.80 0.73
C THR A 370 1.92 2.44 0.15
N LEU A 371 0.91 2.37 -0.71
CA LEU A 371 0.55 1.12 -1.38
C LEU A 371 1.70 0.59 -2.23
N TYR A 372 2.37 1.47 -2.98
CA TYR A 372 3.55 1.13 -3.77
C TYR A 372 4.68 0.60 -2.88
N GLN A 373 5.00 1.29 -1.77
CA GLN A 373 6.05 0.86 -0.87
C GLN A 373 5.74 -0.51 -0.25
N LEU A 374 4.52 -0.74 0.24
CA LEU A 374 4.12 -2.04 0.77
C LEU A 374 4.23 -3.15 -0.28
N SER A 375 3.78 -2.88 -1.50
CA SER A 375 3.87 -3.83 -2.61
C SER A 375 5.32 -4.12 -2.99
N ASN A 376 6.16 -3.08 -3.10
CA ASN A 376 7.55 -3.22 -3.54
C ASN A 376 8.40 -3.98 -2.51
N GLU A 377 8.23 -3.74 -1.21
CA GLU A 377 8.96 -4.48 -0.18
C GLU A 377 8.51 -5.96 -0.12
N ALA A 378 7.21 -6.24 -0.32
CA ALA A 378 6.71 -7.61 -0.43
C ALA A 378 7.23 -8.32 -1.69
N GLU A 379 7.24 -7.63 -2.83
CA GLU A 379 7.77 -8.15 -4.09
C GLU A 379 9.27 -8.44 -3.98
N ASN A 380 10.06 -7.55 -3.38
CA ASN A 380 11.49 -7.78 -3.19
C ASN A 380 11.78 -9.06 -2.42
N VAL A 381 11.06 -9.31 -1.32
CA VAL A 381 11.22 -10.55 -0.53
C VAL A 381 10.78 -11.76 -1.34
N SER A 382 9.69 -11.66 -2.09
CA SER A 382 9.20 -12.75 -2.96
C SER A 382 10.18 -13.09 -4.09
N VAL A 383 10.73 -12.07 -4.76
CA VAL A 383 11.71 -12.24 -5.85
C VAL A 383 12.97 -12.90 -5.31
N LEU A 384 13.47 -12.41 -4.19
CA LEU A 384 14.69 -12.94 -3.57
C LEU A 384 14.53 -14.38 -3.09
N HIS A 385 13.36 -14.72 -2.53
CA HIS A 385 13.00 -16.08 -2.20
C HIS A 385 12.98 -16.99 -3.46
N GLY A 386 12.41 -16.50 -4.57
CA GLY A 386 12.39 -17.22 -5.85
C GLY A 386 13.79 -17.43 -6.44
N GLU A 387 14.67 -16.42 -6.34
CA GLU A 387 16.07 -16.56 -6.78
C GLU A 387 16.84 -17.58 -5.95
N ILE A 388 16.66 -17.60 -4.62
CA ILE A 388 17.25 -18.61 -3.74
C ILE A 388 16.72 -20.01 -4.09
N TYR A 389 15.41 -20.13 -4.34
CA TYR A 389 14.79 -21.38 -4.76
C TYR A 389 15.40 -21.92 -6.07
N GLU A 390 15.49 -21.08 -7.11
CA GLU A 390 16.07 -21.46 -8.40
C GLU A 390 17.53 -21.94 -8.23
N ARG A 391 18.32 -21.26 -7.40
CA ARG A 391 19.70 -21.65 -7.10
C ARG A 391 19.77 -22.99 -6.39
N LEU A 392 18.91 -23.23 -5.39
CA LEU A 392 18.85 -24.50 -4.68
C LEU A 392 18.45 -25.66 -5.60
N CYS A 393 17.53 -25.45 -6.54
CA CYS A 393 17.20 -26.47 -7.55
C CYS A 393 18.41 -26.88 -8.39
N ARG A 394 19.24 -25.91 -8.81
CA ARG A 394 20.49 -26.22 -9.54
C ARG A 394 21.46 -27.02 -8.67
N ILE A 395 21.60 -26.62 -7.41
CA ILE A 395 22.43 -27.34 -6.44
C ILE A 395 21.92 -28.78 -6.21
N GLU A 396 20.61 -29.00 -6.13
CA GLU A 396 20.03 -30.34 -5.96
C GLU A 396 20.48 -31.30 -7.08
N VAL A 397 20.46 -30.83 -8.33
CA VAL A 397 20.86 -31.60 -9.51
C VAL A 397 22.36 -31.91 -9.48
N ASP A 398 23.19 -30.95 -9.06
CA ASP A 398 24.65 -31.07 -9.06
C ASP A 398 25.21 -31.82 -7.82
N LEU A 399 24.38 -32.16 -6.84
CA LEU A 399 24.82 -32.82 -5.61
C LEU A 399 25.01 -34.33 -5.81
N ASP A 400 26.25 -34.81 -5.66
CA ASP A 400 26.60 -36.24 -5.68
C ASP A 400 26.19 -37.00 -4.40
N ASN A 401 26.03 -36.30 -3.27
CA ASN A 401 25.72 -36.91 -1.97
C ASN A 401 24.20 -37.00 -1.78
N GLU A 402 23.67 -38.22 -1.73
CA GLU A 402 22.23 -38.51 -1.62
C GLU A 402 21.59 -37.94 -0.33
N GLU A 403 22.28 -37.97 0.81
CA GLU A 403 21.75 -37.40 2.06
C GLU A 403 21.54 -35.89 1.94
N MET A 404 22.51 -35.20 1.35
CA MET A 404 22.41 -33.76 1.10
C MET A 404 21.34 -33.44 0.07
N ARG A 405 21.24 -34.24 -1.00
CA ARG A 405 20.19 -34.11 -2.01
C ARG A 405 18.81 -34.22 -1.37
N LEU A 406 18.59 -35.22 -0.50
CA LEU A 406 17.33 -35.38 0.25
C LEU A 406 17.06 -34.19 1.18
N MET A 407 18.09 -33.62 1.81
CA MET A 407 17.94 -32.44 2.67
C MET A 407 17.57 -31.19 1.88
N VAL A 408 18.23 -30.93 0.75
CA VAL A 408 17.91 -29.81 -0.16
C VAL A 408 16.52 -30.01 -0.75
N LYS A 409 16.17 -31.22 -1.18
CA LYS A 409 14.82 -31.55 -1.66
C LYS A 409 13.74 -31.33 -0.61
N SER A 410 14.02 -31.69 0.65
CA SER A 410 13.13 -31.41 1.79
C SER A 410 12.96 -29.90 2.00
N LEU A 411 14.04 -29.13 1.89
CA LEU A 411 13.98 -27.68 1.97
C LEU A 411 13.22 -27.05 0.80
N LEU A 412 13.48 -27.47 -0.44
CA LEU A 412 12.76 -27.01 -1.63
C LEU A 412 11.26 -27.31 -1.51
N ARG A 413 10.91 -28.47 -0.95
CA ARG A 413 9.52 -28.82 -0.63
C ARG A 413 8.93 -27.92 0.46
N GLU A 414 9.71 -27.57 1.49
CA GLU A 414 9.29 -26.61 2.52
C GLU A 414 9.09 -25.22 1.93
N MET A 415 10.00 -24.77 1.05
CA MET A 415 9.94 -23.47 0.36
C MET A 415 8.75 -23.35 -0.60
N THR A 416 8.41 -24.44 -1.31
CA THR A 416 7.24 -24.49 -2.21
C THR A 416 5.93 -24.49 -1.42
N LEU A 417 5.87 -25.24 -0.31
CA LEU A 417 4.71 -25.25 0.58
C LEU A 417 4.53 -23.90 1.33
N ASP A 418 5.64 -23.21 1.62
CA ASP A 418 5.66 -21.89 2.24
C ASP A 418 5.69 -20.74 1.22
N HIS A 419 5.39 -20.99 -0.07
CA HIS A 419 5.54 -19.97 -1.10
C HIS A 419 4.82 -18.67 -0.70
N LEU A 420 5.64 -17.64 -0.44
CA LEU A 420 5.24 -16.24 -0.28
C LEU A 420 4.76 -15.62 -1.59
N ALA A 421 4.82 -16.38 -2.69
CA ALA A 421 4.40 -15.99 -4.00
C ALA A 421 3.01 -16.56 -4.32
N VAL A 422 2.13 -15.67 -4.74
CA VAL A 422 0.94 -16.01 -5.52
C VAL A 422 1.41 -16.31 -6.93
N GLU A 423 1.61 -17.58 -7.24
CA GLU A 423 1.63 -18.01 -8.63
C GLU A 423 0.21 -17.89 -9.21
N PRO A 424 0.07 -17.39 -10.45
CA PRO A 424 -1.17 -17.56 -11.18
C PRO A 424 -1.40 -19.06 -11.33
N ALA A 425 -2.52 -19.53 -10.80
CA ALA A 425 -2.88 -20.94 -10.73
C ALA A 425 -2.50 -21.69 -12.00
N ASN A 426 -1.58 -22.67 -11.90
CA ASN A 426 -1.08 -23.55 -12.96
C ASN A 426 -2.01 -23.55 -14.18
N GLU A 427 -1.66 -22.77 -15.20
CA GLU A 427 -2.42 -22.66 -16.44
C GLU A 427 -1.74 -23.51 -17.50
N TYR A 428 -2.52 -24.30 -18.23
CA TYR A 428 -2.03 -24.96 -19.43
C TYR A 428 -2.53 -24.19 -20.64
N CYS A 429 -1.66 -23.97 -21.63
CA CYS A 429 -2.02 -23.31 -22.86
C CYS A 429 -2.18 -24.36 -23.97
N ARG A 430 -3.32 -24.35 -24.66
CA ARG A 430 -3.55 -25.26 -25.79
C ARG A 430 -2.65 -24.84 -26.96
N GLU A 431 -2.07 -25.82 -27.65
CA GLU A 431 -1.21 -25.56 -28.81
C GLU A 431 -1.96 -24.95 -29.99
N PHE A 432 -3.24 -25.30 -30.17
CA PHE A 432 -3.99 -24.93 -31.36
C PHE A 432 -4.46 -23.46 -31.36
N ASP A 433 -4.86 -22.93 -30.20
CA ASP A 433 -5.46 -21.60 -30.09
C ASP A 433 -4.66 -20.65 -29.19
N HIS A 434 -3.56 -21.13 -28.58
CA HIS A 434 -2.75 -20.41 -27.58
C HIS A 434 -3.57 -19.82 -26.43
N THR A 435 -4.77 -20.33 -26.18
CA THR A 435 -5.58 -19.93 -25.02
C THR A 435 -5.15 -20.73 -23.80
N CYS A 436 -4.79 -20.02 -22.74
CA CYS A 436 -4.43 -20.61 -21.46
C CYS A 436 -5.69 -20.81 -20.63
N SER A 437 -5.82 -21.99 -20.03
CA SER A 437 -6.92 -22.38 -19.17
C SER A 437 -6.36 -22.93 -17.87
N PRO A 438 -7.01 -22.70 -16.72
CA PRO A 438 -6.52 -23.20 -15.44
C PRO A 438 -6.56 -24.73 -15.43
N CYS A 439 -5.49 -25.37 -14.97
CA CYS A 439 -5.36 -26.83 -14.91
C CYS A 439 -6.47 -27.50 -14.10
N THR A 440 -7.02 -26.80 -13.09
CA THR A 440 -8.18 -27.25 -12.31
C THR A 440 -9.41 -27.57 -13.16
N SER A 441 -9.57 -26.95 -14.34
CA SER A 441 -10.71 -27.18 -15.23
C SER A 441 -10.62 -28.50 -16.00
N ILE A 442 -9.40 -28.95 -16.30
CA ILE A 442 -9.11 -30.12 -17.16
C ILE A 442 -8.69 -31.34 -16.35
N CYS A 443 -8.12 -31.12 -15.16
CA CYS A 443 -7.63 -32.17 -14.29
C CYS A 443 -8.65 -32.64 -13.23
N LYS A 444 -9.81 -31.97 -13.11
CA LYS A 444 -10.84 -32.35 -12.13
C LYS A 444 -11.69 -33.51 -12.65
N GLU A 445 -11.54 -34.68 -12.03
CA GLU A 445 -12.36 -35.86 -12.31
C GLU A 445 -13.86 -35.52 -12.20
N GLY A 446 -14.64 -35.81 -13.25
CA GLY A 446 -16.07 -35.50 -13.34
C GLY A 446 -16.41 -34.13 -13.93
N SER A 447 -15.42 -33.30 -14.31
CA SER A 447 -15.69 -32.12 -15.15
C SER A 447 -15.99 -32.57 -16.59
N ASN A 448 -16.90 -31.87 -17.28
CA ASN A 448 -17.19 -32.14 -18.70
C ASN A 448 -15.98 -31.91 -19.62
N ASN A 449 -14.92 -31.28 -19.11
CA ASN A 449 -13.68 -30.98 -19.84
C ASN A 449 -12.50 -31.82 -19.33
N PHE A 450 -12.75 -32.88 -18.55
CA PHE A 450 -11.70 -33.74 -18.05
C PHE A 450 -11.03 -34.49 -19.20
N SER A 451 -9.76 -34.21 -19.43
CA SER A 451 -8.92 -34.92 -20.39
C SER A 451 -7.67 -35.38 -19.67
N LYS A 452 -7.58 -36.69 -19.44
CA LYS A 452 -6.45 -37.28 -18.70
C LYS A 452 -5.13 -37.00 -19.41
N ASP A 453 -5.07 -37.21 -20.73
CA ASP A 453 -3.84 -37.04 -21.50
C ASP A 453 -3.40 -35.57 -21.54
N THR A 454 -4.35 -34.63 -21.71
CA THR A 454 -4.05 -33.19 -21.71
C THR A 454 -3.66 -32.68 -20.32
N CYS A 455 -4.26 -33.25 -19.26
CA CYS A 455 -3.87 -32.95 -17.89
C CYS A 455 -2.46 -33.50 -17.59
N GLU A 456 -2.16 -34.73 -17.98
CA GLU A 456 -0.86 -35.35 -17.73
C GLU A 456 0.28 -34.73 -18.56
N SER A 457 -0.02 -34.15 -19.73
CA SER A 457 0.99 -33.47 -20.54
C SER A 457 1.12 -31.98 -20.25
N GLY A 458 -0.01 -31.28 -20.09
CA GLY A 458 -0.06 -29.82 -19.96
C GLY A 458 -0.09 -29.30 -18.51
N CYS A 459 -0.34 -30.17 -17.53
CA CYS A 459 -0.58 -29.79 -16.14
C CYS A 459 0.26 -30.63 -15.15
N GLN A 460 1.49 -30.99 -15.52
CA GLN A 460 2.33 -31.81 -14.64
C GLN A 460 2.57 -31.17 -13.28
N ASP A 461 2.83 -29.87 -13.23
CA ASP A 461 3.03 -29.16 -11.97
C ASP A 461 1.77 -29.22 -11.08
N TYR A 462 0.59 -29.02 -11.68
CA TYR A 462 -0.69 -29.17 -10.97
C TYR A 462 -0.93 -30.58 -10.45
N LEU A 463 -0.61 -31.61 -11.23
CA LEU A 463 -0.74 -33.00 -10.81
C LEU A 463 0.25 -33.37 -9.70
N HIS A 464 1.46 -32.83 -9.76
CA HIS A 464 2.47 -32.97 -8.71
C HIS A 464 2.00 -32.29 -7.42
N ASP A 465 1.47 -31.07 -7.50
CA ASP A 465 0.92 -30.34 -6.37
C ASP A 465 -0.28 -31.09 -5.73
N GLU A 466 -1.23 -31.56 -6.54
CA GLU A 466 -2.39 -32.35 -6.07
C GLU A 466 -1.96 -33.64 -5.37
N ARG A 467 -0.97 -34.34 -5.94
CA ARG A 467 -0.42 -35.55 -5.32
C ARG A 467 0.27 -35.22 -3.99
N TYR A 468 0.99 -34.11 -3.92
CA TYR A 468 1.61 -33.66 -2.68
C TYR A 468 0.59 -33.28 -1.60
N ILE A 469 -0.50 -32.61 -1.98
CA ILE A 469 -1.61 -32.26 -1.08
C ILE A 469 -2.33 -33.52 -0.58
N ARG A 470 -2.57 -34.53 -1.42
CA ARG A 470 -3.20 -35.80 -0.99
C ARG A 470 -2.34 -36.60 -0.02
N ILE A 471 -1.02 -36.60 -0.21
CA ILE A 471 -0.09 -37.23 0.73
C ILE A 471 -0.15 -36.53 2.10
N GLN A 472 -0.35 -35.21 2.12
CA GLN A 472 -0.48 -34.44 3.36
C GLN A 472 -1.80 -34.68 4.11
N ASN A 473 -2.93 -34.77 3.39
CA ASN A 473 -4.24 -35.03 4.01
C ASN A 473 -4.29 -36.38 4.74
N ASN A 474 -3.52 -37.37 4.28
CA ASN A 474 -3.39 -38.65 4.97
C ASN A 474 -2.48 -38.61 6.20
N SER A 475 -1.75 -37.52 6.43
CA SER A 475 -0.76 -37.37 7.52
C SER A 475 -1.20 -36.44 8.66
N GLY A 476 -2.47 -36.01 8.71
CA GLY A 476 -3.04 -35.28 9.87
C GLY A 476 -2.71 -33.78 9.94
N GLY A 477 -2.29 -33.15 8.84
CA GLY A 477 -1.93 -31.73 8.77
C GLY A 477 -3.00 -30.80 8.18
N GLU A 478 -4.29 -30.99 8.49
CA GLU A 478 -5.40 -30.21 7.89
C GLU A 478 -5.37 -28.70 8.19
N ASP A 479 -4.69 -28.26 9.26
CA ASP A 479 -4.69 -26.85 9.69
C ASP A 479 -3.80 -25.92 8.85
N ILE A 480 -2.76 -26.43 8.19
CA ILE A 480 -1.80 -25.56 7.47
C ILE A 480 -2.29 -25.25 6.05
N ALA A 481 -2.84 -26.25 5.35
CA ALA A 481 -3.36 -26.06 4.00
C ALA A 481 -4.61 -25.17 3.97
N SER A 482 -5.44 -25.21 5.02
CA SER A 482 -6.62 -24.33 5.14
C SER A 482 -6.23 -22.87 5.41
N LEU A 483 -5.19 -22.64 6.23
CA LEU A 483 -4.63 -21.31 6.48
C LEU A 483 -4.03 -20.71 5.20
N TYR A 484 -3.29 -21.51 4.42
CA TYR A 484 -2.69 -21.08 3.15
C TYR A 484 -3.75 -20.68 2.11
N ARG A 485 -4.81 -21.48 1.96
CA ARG A 485 -5.94 -21.13 1.06
C ARG A 485 -6.65 -19.84 1.47
N SER A 486 -6.68 -19.52 2.77
CA SER A 486 -7.23 -18.24 3.24
C SER A 486 -6.31 -17.08 2.82
N LEU A 487 -5.00 -17.21 3.06
CA LEU A 487 -4.03 -16.17 2.76
C LEU A 487 -3.93 -15.87 1.26
N GLN A 488 -3.92 -16.92 0.43
CA GLN A 488 -3.86 -16.78 -1.03
C GLN A 488 -5.12 -16.12 -1.60
N ARG A 489 -6.29 -16.44 -1.01
CA ARG A 489 -7.56 -15.78 -1.35
C ARG A 489 -7.51 -14.29 -1.00
N ASP A 490 -6.97 -13.95 0.15
CA ASP A 490 -6.86 -12.55 0.59
C ASP A 490 -5.89 -11.75 -0.27
N ILE A 491 -4.74 -12.32 -0.66
CA ILE A 491 -3.80 -11.66 -1.59
C ILE A 491 -4.40 -11.53 -3.00
N PHE A 492 -5.14 -12.54 -3.49
CA PHE A 492 -5.82 -12.44 -4.77
C PHE A 492 -6.87 -11.32 -4.76
N VAL A 493 -7.72 -11.28 -3.72
CA VAL A 493 -8.70 -10.22 -3.54
C VAL A 493 -8.02 -8.86 -3.47
N LEU A 494 -6.88 -8.76 -2.80
CA LEU A 494 -6.09 -7.54 -2.72
C LEU A 494 -5.55 -7.09 -4.09
N LYS A 495 -4.95 -8.00 -4.87
CA LYS A 495 -4.46 -7.71 -6.22
C LYS A 495 -5.59 -7.26 -7.14
N VAL A 496 -6.73 -7.96 -7.11
CA VAL A 496 -7.93 -7.59 -7.87
C VAL A 496 -8.44 -6.23 -7.43
N LEU A 497 -8.51 -5.96 -6.13
CA LEU A 497 -8.97 -4.68 -5.60
C LEU A 497 -8.06 -3.53 -6.04
N VAL A 498 -6.74 -3.70 -5.96
CA VAL A 498 -5.75 -2.72 -6.44
C VAL A 498 -5.88 -2.51 -7.95
N GLY A 499 -6.00 -3.60 -8.73
CA GLY A 499 -6.23 -3.54 -10.17
C GLY A 499 -7.50 -2.77 -10.54
N VAL A 500 -8.61 -3.06 -9.86
CA VAL A 500 -9.88 -2.34 -10.03
C VAL A 500 -9.73 -0.87 -9.65
N CYS A 501 -9.05 -0.55 -8.54
CA CYS A 501 -8.77 0.84 -8.17
C CYS A 501 -7.95 1.58 -9.23
N LEU A 502 -6.93 0.95 -9.82
CA LEU A 502 -6.13 1.54 -10.90
C LEU A 502 -6.96 1.76 -12.16
N VAL A 503 -7.81 0.81 -12.56
CA VAL A 503 -8.72 0.96 -13.69
C VAL A 503 -9.70 2.11 -13.45
N VAL A 504 -10.28 2.20 -12.25
CA VAL A 504 -11.18 3.30 -11.88
C VAL A 504 -10.44 4.64 -11.94
N ILE A 505 -9.23 4.74 -11.39
CA ILE A 505 -8.41 5.97 -11.47
C ILE A 505 -8.12 6.33 -12.93
N ALA A 506 -7.73 5.36 -13.76
CA ALA A 506 -7.45 5.58 -15.18
C ALA A 506 -8.70 6.05 -15.95
N LEU A 507 -9.87 5.46 -15.67
CA LEU A 507 -11.14 5.88 -16.25
C LEU A 507 -11.51 7.31 -15.84
N ILE A 508 -11.30 7.68 -14.57
CA ILE A 508 -11.58 9.05 -14.12
C ILE A 508 -10.59 10.04 -14.75
N LEU A 509 -9.31 9.68 -14.89
CA LEU A 509 -8.32 10.49 -15.62
C LEU A 509 -8.68 10.65 -17.10
N ALA A 510 -9.13 9.59 -17.77
CA ALA A 510 -9.57 9.66 -19.16
C ALA A 510 -10.80 10.56 -19.31
N ALA A 511 -11.79 10.42 -18.43
CA ALA A 511 -12.97 11.28 -18.39
C ALA A 511 -12.60 12.74 -18.10
N PHE A 512 -11.58 12.96 -17.26
CA PHE A 512 -11.04 14.29 -16.96
C PHE A 512 -10.40 14.93 -18.19
N ILE A 513 -9.51 14.22 -18.89
CA ILE A 513 -8.88 14.70 -20.12
C ILE A 513 -9.94 15.01 -21.18
N ALA A 514 -10.95 14.14 -21.34
CA ALA A 514 -12.06 14.37 -22.25
C ALA A 514 -12.89 15.62 -21.87
N SER A 515 -13.15 15.84 -20.58
CA SER A 515 -13.88 17.01 -20.10
C SER A 515 -13.09 18.30 -20.29
N VAL A 516 -11.78 18.28 -20.01
CA VAL A 516 -10.89 19.44 -20.21
C VAL A 516 -10.78 19.76 -21.70
N THR A 517 -10.57 18.78 -22.57
CA THR A 517 -10.49 19.00 -24.03
C THR A 517 -11.81 19.50 -24.60
N TYR A 518 -12.94 18.96 -24.15
CA TYR A 518 -14.27 19.45 -24.51
C TYR A 518 -14.48 20.91 -24.06
N PHE A 519 -14.16 21.22 -22.81
CA PHE A 519 -14.28 22.57 -22.26
C PHE A 519 -13.36 23.56 -22.99
N TRP A 520 -12.11 23.19 -23.25
CA TRP A 520 -11.15 24.03 -23.97
C TRP A 520 -11.64 24.34 -25.39
N ARG A 521 -12.22 23.35 -26.08
CA ARG A 521 -12.85 23.53 -27.40
C ARG A 521 -14.10 24.41 -27.36
N SER A 522 -14.81 24.45 -26.23
CA SER A 522 -15.97 25.32 -26.04
C SER A 522 -15.60 26.76 -25.69
N VAL A 523 -14.48 26.99 -25.00
CA VAL A 523 -14.00 28.32 -24.60
C VAL A 523 -13.24 29.00 -25.74
N HIS A 524 -12.52 28.22 -26.54
CA HIS A 524 -11.95 28.65 -27.81
C HIS A 524 -12.72 27.99 -28.94
N PRO A 525 -13.98 28.40 -29.23
CA PRO A 525 -14.61 28.00 -30.47
C PRO A 525 -13.66 28.51 -31.56
N ASN A 526 -13.00 27.58 -32.27
CA ASN A 526 -12.10 27.91 -33.37
C ASN A 526 -12.82 28.96 -34.20
N GLY A 527 -12.35 30.21 -34.10
CA GLY A 527 -12.97 31.33 -34.78
C GLY A 527 -13.05 30.92 -36.22
N GLY A 528 -14.28 30.66 -36.68
CA GLY A 528 -14.52 30.24 -38.04
C GLY A 528 -13.93 31.31 -38.92
N SER A 529 -12.76 31.04 -39.48
CA SER A 529 -12.24 31.73 -40.63
C SER A 529 -13.25 31.44 -41.73
N THR A 530 -14.29 32.27 -41.77
CA THR A 530 -15.15 32.43 -42.93
C THR A 530 -14.22 32.80 -44.07
N SER A 531 -13.78 31.77 -44.80
CA SER A 531 -13.17 31.89 -46.10
C SER A 531 -14.23 32.51 -47.00
N SER A 532 -14.25 33.84 -47.00
CA SER A 532 -14.99 34.65 -47.96
C SER A 532 -14.41 34.36 -49.33
N LYS A 533 -15.06 33.44 -50.04
CA LYS A 533 -14.88 33.21 -51.47
C LYS A 533 -15.21 34.53 -52.16
N SER A 534 -14.19 35.26 -52.62
CA SER A 534 -14.36 36.44 -53.45
C SER A 534 -14.87 36.00 -54.82
N GLY A 535 -16.18 36.15 -54.99
CA GLY A 535 -16.84 36.12 -56.29
C GLY A 535 -16.66 37.46 -56.98
N SER A 536 -16.00 37.42 -58.13
CA SER A 536 -15.95 38.43 -59.18
C SER A 536 -17.32 39.06 -59.47
N GLY A 537 -17.37 40.38 -59.58
CA GLY A 537 -18.58 41.13 -59.95
C GLY A 537 -18.28 42.61 -60.22
N SER A 538 -18.08 42.91 -61.50
CA SER A 538 -17.83 44.20 -62.14
C SER A 538 -18.93 45.25 -61.90
N GLY A 539 -18.59 46.56 -61.93
CA GLY A 539 -19.60 47.63 -62.06
C GLY A 539 -19.21 49.03 -61.58
N ASP A 540 -18.35 49.70 -62.35
CA ASP A 540 -18.37 51.12 -62.78
C ASP A 540 -18.84 52.31 -61.89
N ALA A 541 -17.94 53.31 -61.91
CA ALA A 541 -18.16 54.73 -62.25
C ALA A 541 -18.47 55.81 -61.17
N GLN A 542 -17.47 56.72 -61.07
CA GLN A 542 -17.55 58.21 -61.04
C GLN A 542 -18.33 58.90 -59.88
N LYS A 543 -17.95 60.06 -59.31
CA LYS A 543 -17.14 61.20 -59.77
C LYS A 543 -16.95 62.22 -58.60
N ASN A 544 -15.84 62.97 -58.64
CA ASN A 544 -15.62 64.36 -58.14
C ASN A 544 -15.60 64.59 -56.60
N LYS A 545 -14.83 65.52 -55.99
CA LYS A 545 -13.86 66.58 -56.36
C LYS A 545 -13.10 67.01 -55.05
N PRO A 546 -12.06 67.86 -55.09
CA PRO A 546 -10.94 67.91 -54.11
C PRO A 546 -10.95 69.13 -53.14
N GLU A 547 -9.80 69.31 -52.45
CA GLU A 547 -9.31 70.50 -51.69
C GLU A 547 -9.77 70.55 -50.20
N ASN A 548 -8.99 70.94 -49.17
CA ASN A 548 -7.73 71.67 -49.06
C ASN A 548 -7.10 71.46 -47.65
N LYS A 549 -5.76 71.55 -47.60
CA LYS A 549 -4.81 72.05 -46.57
C LYS A 549 -4.99 71.88 -45.03
N ASN A 550 -3.83 71.54 -44.44
CA ASN A 550 -3.23 72.04 -43.17
C ASN A 550 -3.93 71.59 -41.86
N ASP A 551 -3.29 71.02 -40.83
CA ASP A 551 -2.17 71.54 -40.06
C ASP A 551 -1.71 70.52 -39.01
N GLU A 552 -0.49 70.73 -38.52
CA GLU A 552 0.18 70.05 -37.42
C GLU A 552 -0.64 69.97 -36.12
N LYS A 553 -0.60 68.82 -35.44
CA LYS A 553 -0.19 68.79 -34.02
C LYS A 553 0.10 67.37 -33.51
N LYS A 554 1.36 67.20 -33.08
CA LYS A 554 1.79 66.20 -32.10
C LYS A 554 0.92 66.30 -30.83
N LYS A 555 0.42 65.17 -30.31
CA LYS A 555 0.45 64.82 -28.87
C LYS A 555 -0.09 63.41 -28.60
N ALA A 556 0.72 62.67 -27.83
CA ALA A 556 0.42 61.62 -26.86
C ALA A 556 -0.76 60.65 -27.14
N MET A 557 -0.40 59.39 -27.35
CA MET A 557 -1.30 58.23 -27.31
C MET A 557 -1.46 57.77 -25.86
N GLU A 558 -2.54 58.20 -25.20
CA GLU A 558 -3.07 57.55 -24.00
C GLU A 558 -4.21 56.59 -24.42
N LEU A 559 -4.20 55.39 -23.83
CA LEU A 559 -5.20 54.35 -24.01
C LEU A 559 -6.59 54.79 -23.52
N PRO A 560 -7.69 54.50 -24.24
CA PRO A 560 -9.04 54.67 -23.71
C PRO A 560 -9.50 53.42 -22.96
N VAL A 561 -9.89 53.61 -21.69
CA VAL A 561 -10.78 52.71 -20.96
C VAL A 561 -12.19 53.28 -21.08
N ILE A 562 -13.07 52.57 -21.77
CA ILE A 562 -14.52 52.77 -21.79
C ILE A 562 -15.14 51.49 -21.23
N TYR A 563 -15.88 51.59 -20.12
CA TYR A 563 -17.34 51.42 -20.14
C TYR A 563 -17.98 51.97 -18.86
N ASP A 564 -18.82 52.97 -19.10
CA ASP A 564 -19.91 53.47 -18.26
C ASP A 564 -20.95 52.38 -17.98
N ASN A 565 -21.62 52.44 -16.82
CA ASN A 565 -23.08 52.40 -16.86
C ASN A 565 -23.74 53.08 -15.64
N LYS A 566 -24.48 54.15 -15.94
CA LYS A 566 -25.41 54.92 -15.11
C LYS A 566 -26.77 54.23 -15.01
N TYR A 567 -27.40 54.33 -13.85
CA TYR A 567 -28.82 54.67 -13.62
C TYR A 567 -28.90 55.11 -12.14
N GLY A 568 -29.56 56.17 -11.68
CA GLY A 568 -30.58 57.07 -12.21
C GLY A 568 -31.41 57.50 -11.00
N ILE A 569 -31.24 58.75 -10.54
CA ILE A 569 -31.97 59.37 -9.41
C ILE A 569 -33.09 60.24 -10.00
N CYS A 570 -34.30 60.21 -9.42
CA CYS A 570 -35.18 61.39 -9.34
C CYS A 570 -36.40 61.24 -8.39
N HIS A 571 -36.58 62.31 -7.60
CA HIS A 571 -37.79 62.92 -6.99
C HIS A 571 -38.39 62.51 -5.61
N SER A 572 -38.64 63.59 -4.85
CA SER A 572 -39.16 63.84 -3.47
C SER A 572 -40.70 64.13 -3.52
N PRO A 573 -41.42 64.72 -2.51
CA PRO A 573 -41.26 64.86 -1.04
C PRO A 573 -42.57 64.59 -0.21
N GLY A 574 -42.52 64.65 1.14
CA GLY A 574 -43.66 65.12 1.97
C GLY A 574 -44.11 64.34 3.24
N SER A 575 -43.51 64.67 4.40
CA SER A 575 -44.08 65.03 5.76
C SER A 575 -45.48 64.54 6.23
N PRO A 576 -45.84 64.56 7.55
CA PRO A 576 -45.10 64.26 8.80
C PRO A 576 -45.89 63.30 9.75
N ARG A 577 -45.25 62.74 10.79
CA ARG A 577 -45.98 62.31 12.00
C ARG A 577 -45.26 62.68 13.29
N ARG A 578 -46.00 63.41 14.12
CA ARG A 578 -45.65 63.97 15.43
C ARG A 578 -46.04 62.97 16.53
N ARG A 579 -45.14 62.86 17.52
CA ARG A 579 -45.38 63.02 18.99
C ARG A 579 -46.02 61.87 19.81
N GLY A 580 -45.39 61.63 20.96
CA GLY A 580 -45.88 60.95 22.16
C GLY A 580 -45.12 59.64 22.40
N GLY A 581 -44.28 59.45 23.41
CA GLY A 581 -44.26 59.98 24.78
C GLY A 581 -44.27 58.75 25.70
N ALA A 582 -43.13 58.44 26.35
CA ALA A 582 -43.06 57.39 27.35
C ALA A 582 -42.47 57.99 28.64
N VAL A 583 -43.34 58.08 29.63
CA VAL A 583 -43.06 58.45 31.02
C VAL A 583 -42.87 57.16 31.83
N GLU A 584 -41.93 57.29 32.75
CA GLU A 584 -41.57 56.51 33.94
C GLU A 584 -42.59 55.57 34.63
N GLN A 585 -41.98 54.57 35.29
CA GLN A 585 -42.16 54.15 36.70
C GLN A 585 -42.87 52.83 37.07
N ASN A 586 -42.11 52.06 37.89
CA ASN A 586 -42.45 51.25 39.07
C ASN A 586 -42.93 49.78 38.96
N VAL A 587 -42.10 48.86 39.50
CA VAL A 587 -42.24 48.15 40.82
C VAL A 587 -43.71 47.91 41.24
N ASP A 588 -44.25 46.71 41.54
CA ASP A 588 -43.84 45.72 42.55
C ASP A 588 -44.70 44.41 42.48
N THR A 589 -44.16 43.35 43.09
CA THR A 589 -44.75 42.15 43.76
C THR A 589 -46.23 41.68 43.63
N GLY A 590 -46.40 40.34 43.52
CA GLY A 590 -47.27 39.57 44.46
C GLY A 590 -48.39 38.63 43.95
N SER A 591 -48.16 37.31 44.07
CA SER A 591 -49.03 36.30 44.71
C SER A 591 -50.26 35.62 44.02
N GLN A 592 -50.18 34.28 44.00
CA GLN A 592 -51.17 33.24 44.36
C GLN A 592 -52.22 32.62 43.41
N ARG A 593 -52.20 31.26 43.44
CA ARG A 593 -53.27 30.23 43.30
C ARG A 593 -53.87 30.03 41.89
N GLN A 594 -54.20 28.84 41.39
CA GLN A 594 -54.62 27.55 42.01
C GLN A 594 -54.56 26.43 40.94
N SER A 595 -54.23 25.19 41.34
CA SER A 595 -54.49 23.94 40.58
C SER A 595 -55.96 23.51 40.68
N PRO A 596 -56.47 22.56 39.85
CA PRO A 596 -56.46 21.11 40.19
C PRO A 596 -56.17 20.18 38.98
N SER A 597 -55.35 19.13 39.10
CA SER A 597 -55.60 17.74 39.58
C SER A 597 -56.35 16.80 38.61
N LYS A 598 -55.68 15.68 38.26
CA LYS A 598 -56.08 14.25 38.35
C LYS A 598 -54.89 13.37 37.86
N VAL A 599 -54.17 12.56 38.66
CA VAL A 599 -54.52 11.32 39.42
C VAL A 599 -54.90 10.19 38.45
N SER A 600 -54.44 8.92 38.50
CA SER A 600 -53.51 8.04 39.27
C SER A 600 -53.26 6.84 38.30
N GLU A 601 -52.40 5.83 38.47
CA GLU A 601 -52.10 5.04 39.67
C GLU A 601 -50.90 4.11 39.40
N THR A 602 -50.28 3.70 40.50
CA THR A 602 -49.07 2.90 40.65
C THR A 602 -49.46 1.58 41.29
N GLU A 603 -48.86 0.45 40.91
CA GLU A 603 -48.70 -0.66 41.85
C GLU A 603 -47.31 -1.29 41.73
N THR A 604 -46.60 -1.23 42.85
CA THR A 604 -45.46 -2.06 43.25
C THR A 604 -45.98 -3.27 44.04
N MET A 605 -45.35 -4.44 43.89
CA MET A 605 -45.00 -5.25 45.07
C MET A 605 -43.89 -6.28 44.78
N ASN A 606 -43.19 -6.58 45.88
CA ASN A 606 -41.95 -7.33 46.05
C ASN A 606 -42.09 -8.85 45.85
N SER A 607 -40.92 -9.54 45.84
CA SER A 607 -40.51 -10.54 46.85
C SER A 607 -39.98 -11.91 46.35
N VAL A 608 -38.66 -12.12 46.57
CA VAL A 608 -38.02 -13.20 47.37
C VAL A 608 -37.82 -14.65 46.80
N ASN A 609 -36.55 -15.07 46.90
CA ASN A 609 -35.95 -16.40 47.19
C ASN A 609 -35.68 -17.50 46.13
N SER A 610 -34.36 -17.83 46.09
CA SER A 610 -33.73 -19.14 46.37
C SER A 610 -33.50 -20.22 45.31
N ALA A 611 -32.20 -20.58 45.26
CA ALA A 611 -31.62 -21.92 45.36
C ALA A 611 -31.28 -22.75 44.10
N LYS A 612 -29.97 -23.01 43.97
CA LYS A 612 -29.27 -24.30 43.73
C LYS A 612 -30.05 -25.43 43.04
N SER A 613 -29.45 -26.00 41.98
CA SER A 613 -28.87 -27.36 42.06
C SER A 613 -28.07 -27.76 40.80
N ASN A 614 -27.00 -28.53 41.05
CA ASN A 614 -26.17 -29.29 40.12
C ASN A 614 -26.96 -30.31 39.27
N GLY A 615 -26.33 -30.82 38.20
CA GLY A 615 -26.71 -32.14 37.67
C GLY A 615 -26.19 -32.47 36.28
N ALA A 616 -25.08 -33.21 36.23
CA ALA A 616 -24.62 -33.95 35.05
C ALA A 616 -25.56 -35.14 34.73
N ARG A 617 -25.68 -35.51 33.45
CA ARG A 617 -25.63 -36.91 32.97
C ARG A 617 -25.78 -37.05 31.45
N THR A 618 -24.78 -37.71 30.89
CA THR A 618 -24.80 -38.79 29.87
C THR A 618 -26.16 -39.30 29.38
N MET A 619 -26.27 -39.49 28.07
CA MET A 619 -26.79 -40.74 27.50
C MET A 619 -26.28 -40.98 26.06
N SER A 620 -25.60 -42.11 25.89
CA SER A 620 -25.38 -42.81 24.62
C SER A 620 -26.67 -43.53 24.21
N THR A 621 -26.93 -43.74 22.91
CA THR A 621 -27.02 -45.06 22.22
C THR A 621 -27.84 -45.09 20.89
N LEU A 622 -27.26 -45.84 19.93
CA LEU A 622 -27.85 -46.84 19.01
C LEU A 622 -28.61 -46.45 17.70
N VAL A 623 -27.97 -46.83 16.57
CA VAL A 623 -28.40 -47.82 15.54
C VAL A 623 -29.42 -47.47 14.43
N ASN A 624 -28.94 -47.53 13.17
CA ASN A 624 -29.43 -48.31 11.99
C ASN A 624 -28.78 -47.72 10.72
N SER A 625 -27.98 -48.41 9.89
CA SER A 625 -28.11 -49.64 9.08
C SER A 625 -29.10 -49.56 7.89
N SER A 626 -28.59 -49.99 6.72
CA SER A 626 -29.22 -50.22 5.39
C SER A 626 -29.51 -48.97 4.53
N GLY A 627 -29.33 -48.96 3.21
CA GLY A 627 -28.98 -50.00 2.25
C GLY A 627 -28.81 -49.41 0.84
N THR A 628 -28.11 -50.19 0.01
CA THR A 628 -27.81 -50.06 -1.42
C THR A 628 -29.00 -49.91 -2.37
N THR A 629 -28.83 -49.13 -3.45
CA THR A 629 -29.42 -49.43 -4.76
C THR A 629 -28.64 -48.75 -5.90
N THR A 630 -28.14 -49.57 -6.83
CA THR A 630 -27.73 -49.21 -8.21
C THR A 630 -28.97 -49.05 -9.11
N PRO A 631 -28.81 -48.48 -10.33
CA PRO A 631 -28.93 -49.38 -11.48
C PRO A 631 -28.00 -49.06 -12.67
N ASN A 632 -27.88 -50.08 -13.50
CA ASN A 632 -27.12 -50.23 -14.75
C ASN A 632 -27.67 -49.43 -15.95
N GLY A 633 -26.76 -49.12 -16.89
CA GLY A 633 -26.87 -49.58 -18.29
C GLY A 633 -27.09 -48.51 -19.36
N ILE A 634 -26.20 -48.44 -20.37
CA ILE A 634 -26.43 -48.85 -21.77
C ILE A 634 -25.22 -48.49 -22.65
N ASN A 635 -24.76 -49.49 -23.42
CA ASN A 635 -23.76 -49.45 -24.49
C ASN A 635 -24.20 -48.60 -25.70
N ASN A 636 -23.24 -48.05 -26.45
CA ASN A 636 -23.22 -48.15 -27.92
C ASN A 636 -21.83 -47.86 -28.53
N ASN A 637 -21.42 -48.78 -29.40
CA ASN A 637 -20.18 -48.80 -30.21
C ASN A 637 -20.18 -47.77 -31.36
N ARG A 638 -19.01 -47.25 -31.77
CA ARG A 638 -18.61 -47.23 -33.21
C ARG A 638 -17.15 -46.83 -33.50
N PHE A 639 -16.53 -47.64 -34.38
CA PHE A 639 -15.24 -47.55 -35.09
C PHE A 639 -14.84 -46.20 -35.71
N ARG A 640 -13.52 -45.86 -35.73
CA ARG A 640 -12.67 -45.78 -36.97
C ARG A 640 -11.20 -45.34 -36.74
N ARG A 641 -10.28 -46.24 -37.16
CA ARG A 641 -9.00 -46.12 -37.91
C ARG A 641 -8.09 -44.86 -37.81
N GLU A 642 -6.82 -45.14 -37.44
CA GLU A 642 -5.54 -44.48 -37.83
C GLU A 642 -5.28 -44.50 -39.38
N PRO A 643 -4.19 -43.92 -39.98
CA PRO A 643 -2.88 -43.53 -39.43
C PRO A 643 -2.17 -42.26 -40.03
N SER A 644 -0.93 -42.02 -39.57
CA SER A 644 0.31 -41.61 -40.30
C SER A 644 1.00 -40.28 -39.93
N GLU A 645 2.16 -40.44 -39.26
CA GLU A 645 3.52 -39.90 -39.52
C GLU A 645 3.84 -38.40 -39.75
N SER A 646 4.99 -38.03 -39.15
CA SER A 646 5.95 -36.94 -39.50
C SER A 646 5.56 -35.50 -39.08
N THR A 647 6.42 -34.64 -38.53
CA THR A 647 7.90 -34.57 -38.38
C THR A 647 8.22 -33.52 -37.28
N ILE A 648 9.27 -33.77 -36.50
CA ILE A 648 9.84 -32.91 -35.43
C ILE A 648 10.77 -31.83 -36.05
N PRO A 649 10.92 -30.66 -35.40
CA PRO A 649 12.25 -30.30 -34.88
C PRO A 649 12.23 -29.88 -33.40
N GLU A 650 13.36 -30.15 -32.74
CA GLU A 650 13.63 -30.22 -31.30
C GLU A 650 13.53 -28.89 -30.54
N TYR A 651 13.01 -28.97 -29.31
CA TYR A 651 13.16 -27.99 -28.23
C TYR A 651 14.09 -28.55 -27.14
N ILE A 652 14.93 -27.67 -26.60
CA ILE A 652 15.82 -27.91 -25.45
C ILE A 652 14.97 -28.02 -24.18
N ALA A 653 14.93 -29.21 -23.58
CA ALA A 653 14.38 -29.45 -22.24
C ALA A 653 15.48 -30.00 -21.34
N CYS A 654 15.54 -29.48 -20.10
CA CYS A 654 16.31 -30.04 -19.00
C CYS A 654 15.69 -31.40 -18.60
N GLY A 655 16.09 -32.46 -19.32
CA GLY A 655 15.73 -33.84 -19.06
C GLY A 655 16.98 -34.62 -18.65
N SER A 656 16.88 -35.33 -17.55
CA SER A 656 17.92 -36.13 -16.92
C SER A 656 18.07 -37.46 -17.66
N ASP A 657 19.24 -37.71 -18.27
CA ASP A 657 19.58 -39.04 -18.77
C ASP A 657 20.53 -39.76 -17.81
N ASN A 658 20.01 -40.85 -17.23
CA ASN A 658 20.76 -41.89 -16.56
C ASN A 658 21.54 -42.71 -17.60
N ALA A 659 22.84 -42.88 -17.41
CA ALA A 659 23.63 -43.88 -18.14
C ALA A 659 24.35 -44.81 -17.15
N SER A 660 23.81 -46.01 -16.95
CA SER A 660 24.57 -47.15 -16.44
C SER A 660 24.05 -48.48 -17.01
N LEU A 661 25.00 -49.27 -17.56
CA LEU A 661 24.95 -50.70 -17.94
C LEU A 661 24.24 -50.99 -19.29
N SER A 662 24.79 -51.72 -20.27
CA SER A 662 25.91 -52.68 -20.42
C SER A 662 26.00 -53.10 -21.92
N PRO A 663 26.79 -54.11 -22.39
CA PRO A 663 28.22 -54.38 -22.25
C PRO A 663 28.95 -54.48 -23.62
N ALA A 664 30.26 -54.72 -23.52
CA ALA A 664 31.24 -54.93 -24.58
C ALA A 664 30.88 -55.97 -25.67
N HIS A 665 31.16 -55.60 -26.93
CA HIS A 665 31.68 -56.51 -27.94
C HIS A 665 32.69 -55.78 -28.82
N GLY A 666 33.91 -56.31 -28.86
CA GLY A 666 34.98 -55.82 -29.70
C GLY A 666 34.96 -56.47 -31.08
N GLN A 667 35.43 -55.72 -32.07
CA GLN A 667 36.24 -56.21 -33.18
C GLN A 667 36.83 -54.98 -33.87
N GLY A 668 38.16 -54.97 -34.02
CA GLY A 668 38.89 -53.87 -34.64
C GLY A 668 38.78 -53.86 -36.15
N ILE A 669 39.32 -52.81 -36.77
CA ILE A 669 40.14 -52.80 -37.99
C ILE A 669 40.65 -51.36 -38.21
N TYR A 670 41.91 -51.29 -38.64
CA TYR A 670 42.73 -50.13 -38.99
C TYR A 670 42.11 -49.17 -40.03
N THR A 671 42.44 -47.86 -39.97
CA THR A 671 43.40 -47.13 -40.87
C THR A 671 43.14 -45.61 -40.96
N HIS A 672 44.22 -44.84 -40.73
CA HIS A 672 44.75 -43.65 -41.45
C HIS A 672 43.90 -42.43 -41.90
N HIS A 673 44.50 -41.25 -41.62
CA HIS A 673 44.49 -39.95 -42.34
C HIS A 673 43.12 -39.23 -42.44
N VAL A 674 42.94 -37.95 -42.10
CA VAL A 674 43.75 -36.72 -42.15
C VAL A 674 43.40 -35.84 -40.97
#